data_AF-A0A9W7B022-F1
#
_entry.id   AF-A0A9W7B022-F1
#
_cell.length_a   1.000
_cell.length_b   1.000
_cell.length_c   1.000
_cell.angle_alpha   90.00
_cell.angle_beta   90.00
_cell.angle_gamma   90.00
#
_symmetry.space_group_name_H-M   'P 1'
#
loop_
_entity.id
_entity.type
_entity.pdbx_description
1 polymer ?
#
loop_
_entity_poly.entity_id
_entity_poly.type
_entity_poly.pdbx_seq_one_letter_code
_entity_poly.pdbx_strand_id
1 'polypeptide(L)'
;MAKETEFDGYSDPYISLFVPGRICLFGEHTDWAGAFRRFNSSIAVGSTIVSGTNQGLFARVRKHSSKLIVHSILPPNLNPDSFLSTSPHHTIKKTGSNRISLSADMNITSLKTIASKGGFFSYAAGVACKILTDYKVSGLEVDNYKSTLPVAKGLSSSAAVCVLVARAFNRVFELKGTTRFEMEYAYSGENLTPSRCGRMDQACAFGQRPTCLTYDADDLDVQEISVGKPLHYLLVDLAFEGKSTTQILQGLQSAFPFPQDDTQKKAHHLFGAFNLSICERAIEALKNGDAAVLGSLMVEAQTEFQAITQPLCPSQLTMPLANKVLNHPPLQNLIFGGKGVGSQGDGTVQFLCKSESDRSAVADVLSKDFPNMTSLPLTLEPTGKIRKAVILAAGFGNNHYPATAAISVVFFPLVSSGVTKPALLIHVEELDSSGIEEIAIICQPSTAPQIRALFHNKLSAQNWSKLNPVQKIYAKKLKTLGLKVKIILQQNQEGMAHALSHSETFCNSEPFLLVISHHLMSSSTSSNCFTQLLNAFDSSNGNDMIGVRKIEKEDVGKYGVCKCKSYKVYDAMEVSEMKEKPLESYATANLNTEGLDDNYLSFFGIYALKAHIFPIISSKLKENARSEEGGFNLTDVLNEVNKHYEVNCYELEGERYDLTKPKSYAEAVNVWSKK
;
A
#
# COMPACT_ATOMS: atom_id res chain seq x y z
N MET A 1 13.07 -28.85 -17.95
CA MET A 1 13.27 -27.70 -17.03
C MET A 1 14.68 -27.84 -16.47
N ALA A 2 15.63 -27.09 -17.01
CA ALA A 2 17.02 -27.14 -16.56
C ALA A 2 17.14 -26.43 -15.20
N LYS A 3 17.88 -27.05 -14.28
CA LYS A 3 18.22 -26.52 -12.95
C LYS A 3 18.80 -25.11 -13.09
N GLU A 4 18.12 -24.11 -12.54
CA GLU A 4 18.73 -22.81 -12.27
C GLU A 4 19.78 -23.01 -11.17
N THR A 5 20.99 -22.59 -11.50
CA THR A 5 22.23 -22.80 -10.75
C THR A 5 22.24 -22.06 -9.41
N GLU A 6 22.61 -22.81 -8.37
CA GLU A 6 23.04 -22.36 -7.05
C GLU A 6 24.09 -21.24 -7.15
N PHE A 7 23.84 -20.13 -6.43
CA PHE A 7 24.84 -19.14 -6.05
C PHE A 7 24.95 -19.14 -4.52
N ASP A 8 25.33 -20.29 -3.95
CA ASP A 8 25.57 -20.43 -2.51
C ASP A 8 27.05 -20.22 -2.19
N GLY A 9 27.31 -19.15 -1.42
CA GLY A 9 28.64 -18.81 -0.91
C GLY A 9 28.65 -17.77 0.21
N TYR A 10 27.49 -17.36 0.75
CA TYR A 10 27.37 -16.50 1.93
C TYR A 10 26.11 -16.87 2.71
N SER A 11 26.22 -16.90 4.04
CA SER A 11 25.20 -17.33 5.01
C SER A 11 24.16 -16.27 5.40
N ASP A 12 24.25 -15.04 4.87
CA ASP A 12 23.31 -13.97 5.22
C ASP A 12 22.03 -14.03 4.36
N PRO A 13 20.83 -13.97 4.98
CA PRO A 13 19.57 -13.99 4.26
C PRO A 13 19.39 -12.73 3.40
N TYR A 14 18.84 -12.91 2.20
CA TYR A 14 18.50 -11.78 1.33
C TYR A 14 17.23 -11.07 1.79
N ILE A 15 17.22 -9.74 1.71
CA ILE A 15 16.02 -8.92 1.88
C ILE A 15 15.37 -8.72 0.51
N SER A 16 14.09 -9.06 0.38
CA SER A 16 13.33 -8.80 -0.85
C SER A 16 12.76 -7.38 -0.85
N LEU A 17 12.93 -6.66 -1.95
CA LEU A 17 12.44 -5.29 -2.12
C LEU A 17 11.64 -5.15 -3.41
N PHE A 18 10.65 -4.26 -3.36
CA PHE A 18 9.93 -3.75 -4.52
C PHE A 18 9.99 -2.22 -4.55
N VAL A 19 10.21 -1.66 -5.73
CA VAL A 19 10.11 -0.22 -5.99
C VAL A 19 9.31 0.00 -7.27
N PRO A 20 8.15 0.69 -7.21
CA PRO A 20 7.36 0.93 -8.40
C PRO A 20 7.97 2.02 -9.29
N GLY A 21 7.48 2.14 -10.52
CA GLY A 21 7.61 3.39 -11.28
C GLY A 21 6.68 4.46 -10.72
N ARG A 22 6.59 5.62 -11.38
CA ARG A 22 5.68 6.69 -10.98
C ARG A 22 4.84 7.24 -12.11
N ILE A 23 3.63 7.66 -11.75
CA ILE A 23 2.74 8.48 -12.56
C ILE A 23 2.56 9.86 -11.88
N CYS A 24 2.58 10.91 -12.69
CA CYS A 24 2.10 12.23 -12.28
C CYS A 24 0.59 12.28 -12.54
N LEU A 25 -0.20 12.31 -11.47
CA LEU A 25 -1.66 12.46 -11.58
C LEU A 25 -1.98 13.91 -11.97
N PHE A 26 -1.37 14.87 -11.27
CA PHE A 26 -1.53 16.30 -11.51
C PHE A 26 -0.23 17.07 -11.22
N GLY A 27 -0.04 18.20 -11.91
CA GLY A 27 1.00 19.18 -11.60
C GLY A 27 2.31 19.02 -12.33
N GLU A 28 2.29 18.51 -13.56
CA GLU A 28 3.48 18.47 -14.41
C GLU A 28 4.26 19.79 -14.39
N HIS A 29 5.59 19.68 -14.38
CA HIS A 29 6.54 20.78 -14.48
C HIS A 29 6.61 21.75 -13.28
N THR A 30 5.76 21.58 -12.27
CA THR A 30 5.75 22.51 -11.14
C THR A 30 6.88 22.25 -10.13
N ASP A 31 7.53 21.11 -10.21
CA ASP A 31 8.70 20.74 -9.42
C ASP A 31 9.89 21.69 -9.66
N TRP A 32 10.23 21.94 -10.92
CA TRP A 32 11.25 22.93 -11.27
C TRP A 32 10.70 24.35 -11.31
N ALA A 33 9.41 24.57 -11.61
CA ALA A 33 8.84 25.92 -11.61
C ALA A 33 8.83 26.53 -10.20
N GLY A 34 8.41 25.75 -9.20
CA GLY A 34 8.45 26.15 -7.78
C GLY A 34 9.88 26.39 -7.27
N ALA A 35 10.87 25.68 -7.83
CA ALA A 35 12.27 25.87 -7.47
C ALA A 35 12.83 27.26 -7.86
N PHE A 36 12.26 27.91 -8.89
CA PHE A 36 12.64 29.27 -9.30
C PHE A 36 12.23 30.35 -8.28
N ARG A 37 11.40 30.02 -7.28
CA ARG A 37 11.08 30.94 -6.16
C ARG A 37 12.29 31.44 -5.40
N ARG A 38 13.38 30.65 -5.38
CA ARG A 38 14.67 31.07 -4.82
C ARG A 38 15.23 32.36 -5.46
N PHE A 39 14.86 32.61 -6.71
CA PHE A 39 15.30 33.78 -7.49
C PHE A 39 14.19 34.83 -7.62
N ASN A 40 12.93 34.41 -7.61
CA ASN A 40 11.77 35.30 -7.71
C ASN A 40 10.64 34.82 -6.79
N SER A 41 10.50 35.46 -5.63
CA SER A 41 9.51 35.12 -4.61
C SER A 41 8.05 35.35 -5.04
N SER A 42 7.80 36.06 -6.16
CA SER A 42 6.45 36.26 -6.70
C SER A 42 5.91 35.03 -7.46
N ILE A 43 6.77 34.09 -7.87
CA ILE A 43 6.35 32.82 -8.47
C ILE A 43 5.60 32.04 -7.41
N ALA A 44 4.44 31.44 -7.70
CA ALA A 44 3.71 30.65 -6.70
C ALA A 44 4.43 29.33 -6.36
N VAL A 45 4.12 28.73 -5.21
CA VAL A 45 4.65 27.40 -4.85
C VAL A 45 4.25 26.35 -5.89
N GLY A 46 5.16 25.43 -6.19
CA GLY A 46 4.85 24.28 -7.04
C GLY A 46 4.08 23.23 -6.26
N SER A 47 3.23 22.46 -6.93
CA SER A 47 2.47 21.37 -6.31
C SER A 47 2.24 20.23 -7.29
N THR A 48 2.64 19.01 -6.95
CA THR A 48 2.37 17.82 -7.78
C THR A 48 1.70 16.75 -6.97
N ILE A 49 0.77 16.04 -7.58
CA ILE A 49 0.22 14.80 -7.06
C ILE A 49 0.78 13.65 -7.88
N VAL A 50 1.48 12.73 -7.23
CA VAL A 50 2.13 11.58 -7.86
C VAL A 50 1.69 10.29 -7.18
N SER A 51 1.76 9.17 -7.89
CA SER A 51 1.56 7.85 -7.31
C SER A 51 2.52 6.84 -7.93
N GLY A 52 2.88 5.81 -7.19
CA GLY A 52 3.57 4.65 -7.74
C GLY A 52 2.65 3.83 -8.66
N THR A 53 3.23 3.12 -9.63
CA THR A 53 2.49 2.17 -10.47
C THR A 53 2.48 0.75 -9.87
N ASN A 54 1.76 -0.18 -10.48
CA ASN A 54 1.78 -1.62 -10.18
C ASN A 54 2.93 -2.37 -10.87
N GLN A 55 3.79 -1.65 -11.57
CA GLN A 55 5.00 -2.19 -12.18
C GLN A 55 6.21 -1.56 -11.51
N GLY A 56 7.29 -2.33 -11.41
CA GLY A 56 8.45 -1.90 -10.66
C GLY A 56 9.67 -2.76 -10.87
N LEU A 57 10.64 -2.51 -10.01
CA LEU A 57 11.86 -3.28 -9.84
C LEU A 57 11.67 -4.20 -8.64
N PHE A 58 11.87 -5.50 -8.86
CA PHE A 58 11.95 -6.49 -7.79
C PHE A 58 13.42 -6.82 -7.59
N ALA A 59 13.86 -6.78 -6.34
CA ALA A 59 15.26 -7.02 -6.02
C ALA A 59 15.44 -7.84 -4.76
N ARG A 60 16.56 -8.55 -4.71
CA ARG A 60 17.09 -9.18 -3.50
C ARG A 60 18.35 -8.42 -3.11
N VAL A 61 18.45 -8.02 -1.85
CA VAL A 61 19.56 -7.20 -1.38
C VAL A 61 20.20 -7.80 -0.15
N ARG A 62 21.50 -7.63 -0.03
CA ARG A 62 22.27 -8.07 1.13
C ARG A 62 23.51 -7.22 1.33
N LYS A 63 24.11 -7.36 2.50
CA LYS A 63 25.39 -6.74 2.81
C LYS A 63 26.50 -7.39 1.98
N HIS A 64 27.46 -6.59 1.55
CA HIS A 64 28.71 -7.06 0.97
C HIS A 64 29.88 -6.48 1.79
N SER A 65 31.03 -7.15 1.76
CA SER A 65 32.19 -6.76 2.56
C SER A 65 32.76 -5.39 2.15
N SER A 66 32.98 -5.15 0.85
CA SER A 66 33.69 -3.93 0.39
C SER A 66 33.24 -3.30 -0.93
N LYS A 67 32.25 -3.87 -1.64
CA LYS A 67 31.89 -3.47 -3.00
C LYS A 67 30.41 -3.15 -3.14
N LEU A 68 30.12 -2.26 -4.09
CA LEU A 68 28.79 -2.11 -4.67
C LEU A 68 28.67 -3.12 -5.82
N ILE A 69 27.81 -4.12 -5.63
CA ILE A 69 27.45 -5.08 -6.66
C ILE A 69 26.00 -4.82 -7.06
N VAL A 70 25.76 -4.58 -8.35
CA VAL A 70 24.39 -4.37 -8.86
C VAL A 70 24.18 -5.25 -10.07
N HIS A 71 23.36 -6.29 -9.91
CA HIS A 71 22.87 -7.11 -11.01
C HIS A 71 21.56 -6.53 -11.53
N SER A 72 21.42 -6.48 -12.85
CA SER A 72 20.18 -6.06 -13.49
C SER A 72 19.84 -7.00 -14.63
N ILE A 73 18.55 -7.38 -14.67
CA ILE A 73 17.96 -7.95 -15.87
C ILE A 73 17.72 -6.85 -16.91
N LEU A 74 18.01 -7.15 -18.17
CA LEU A 74 17.76 -6.26 -19.30
C LEU A 74 16.51 -6.72 -20.08
N PRO A 75 15.72 -5.77 -20.60
CA PRO A 75 14.69 -6.06 -21.59
C PRO A 75 15.23 -6.86 -22.79
N PRO A 76 14.42 -7.71 -23.44
CA PRO A 76 14.86 -8.54 -24.56
C PRO A 76 15.39 -7.76 -25.76
N ASN A 77 14.98 -6.50 -25.92
CA ASN A 77 15.37 -5.63 -27.03
C ASN A 77 16.68 -4.87 -26.80
N LEU A 78 17.32 -5.00 -25.63
CA LEU A 78 18.61 -4.38 -25.34
C LEU A 78 19.72 -5.41 -25.41
N ASN A 79 20.78 -5.11 -26.16
CA ASN A 79 21.97 -5.95 -26.22
C ASN A 79 22.86 -5.74 -24.98
N PRO A 80 23.05 -6.74 -24.10
CA PRO A 80 23.91 -6.64 -22.92
C PRO A 80 25.34 -6.21 -23.23
N ASP A 81 25.85 -6.59 -24.40
CA ASP A 81 27.24 -6.35 -24.77
C ASP A 81 27.53 -4.86 -24.97
N SER A 82 26.49 -4.06 -25.25
CA SER A 82 26.59 -2.59 -25.38
C SER A 82 26.86 -1.86 -24.06
N PHE A 83 26.72 -2.54 -22.92
CA PHE A 83 26.91 -1.95 -21.58
C PHE A 83 28.21 -2.39 -20.90
N LEU A 84 28.96 -3.32 -21.50
CA LEU A 84 30.17 -3.88 -20.90
C LEU A 84 31.28 -2.82 -20.86
N SER A 85 31.95 -2.74 -19.71
CA SER A 85 32.99 -1.75 -19.47
C SER A 85 33.93 -2.25 -18.38
N THR A 86 35.22 -2.02 -18.53
CA THR A 86 36.20 -2.27 -17.47
C THR A 86 37.06 -1.03 -17.30
N SER A 87 37.19 -0.56 -16.08
CA SER A 87 38.02 0.58 -15.71
C SER A 87 38.66 0.35 -14.34
N PRO A 88 39.62 1.19 -13.92
CA PRO A 88 40.21 1.10 -12.58
C PRO A 88 39.19 1.22 -11.43
N HIS A 89 38.00 1.81 -11.68
CA HIS A 89 37.00 2.08 -10.65
C HIS A 89 35.84 1.08 -10.62
N HIS A 90 35.60 0.39 -11.72
CA HIS A 90 34.47 -0.54 -11.85
C HIS A 90 34.67 -1.52 -12.99
N THR A 91 33.90 -2.60 -12.93
CA THR A 91 33.75 -3.56 -14.02
C THR A 91 32.27 -3.86 -14.21
N ILE A 92 31.79 -3.78 -15.46
CA ILE A 92 30.47 -4.23 -15.89
C ILE A 92 30.67 -5.46 -16.76
N LYS A 93 30.12 -6.59 -16.30
CA LYS A 93 30.19 -7.89 -16.98
C LYS A 93 28.82 -8.43 -17.28
N LYS A 94 28.74 -9.28 -18.30
CA LYS A 94 27.58 -10.12 -18.57
C LYS A 94 27.56 -11.29 -17.60
N THR A 95 26.42 -11.55 -16.97
CA THR A 95 26.23 -12.64 -15.99
C THR A 95 25.15 -13.64 -16.40
N GLY A 96 24.52 -13.43 -17.56
CA GLY A 96 23.52 -14.30 -18.16
C GLY A 96 23.15 -13.83 -19.56
N SER A 97 22.20 -14.51 -20.22
CA SER A 97 21.78 -14.17 -21.59
C SER A 97 21.34 -12.71 -21.72
N ASN A 98 20.52 -12.22 -20.77
CA ASN A 98 19.99 -10.86 -20.70
C ASN A 98 20.32 -10.19 -19.35
N ARG A 99 21.51 -10.45 -18.78
CA ARG A 99 21.88 -9.92 -17.46
C ARG A 99 23.27 -9.29 -17.48
N ILE A 100 23.37 -8.13 -16.84
CA ILE A 100 24.62 -7.41 -16.61
C ILE A 100 24.80 -7.15 -15.12
N SER A 101 26.06 -7.07 -14.69
CA SER A 101 26.44 -6.83 -13.30
C SER A 101 27.54 -5.79 -13.21
N LEU A 102 27.29 -4.74 -12.43
CA LEU A 102 28.29 -3.80 -11.97
C LEU A 102 29.00 -4.36 -10.74
N SER A 103 30.32 -4.28 -10.72
CA SER A 103 31.15 -4.39 -9.51
C SER A 103 32.02 -3.14 -9.39
N ALA A 104 31.84 -2.37 -8.31
CA ALA A 104 32.60 -1.17 -8.02
C ALA A 104 33.04 -1.15 -6.54
N ASP A 105 34.18 -0.54 -6.26
CA ASP A 105 34.64 -0.40 -4.87
C ASP A 105 33.79 0.63 -4.11
N MET A 106 33.44 0.34 -2.85
CA MET A 106 32.74 1.29 -1.97
C MET A 106 33.70 2.37 -1.46
N ASN A 107 34.10 3.28 -2.35
CA ASN A 107 34.78 4.51 -1.98
C ASN A 107 34.24 5.69 -2.80
N ILE A 108 34.28 6.88 -2.19
CA ILE A 108 33.66 8.10 -2.74
C ILE A 108 34.22 8.42 -4.13
N THR A 109 35.54 8.32 -4.34
CA THR A 109 36.20 8.66 -5.61
C THR A 109 35.72 7.77 -6.76
N SER A 110 35.72 6.44 -6.56
CA SER A 110 35.25 5.49 -7.57
C SER A 110 33.77 5.69 -7.88
N LEU A 111 32.91 5.76 -6.86
CA LEU A 111 31.46 5.89 -7.05
C LEU A 111 31.08 7.21 -7.73
N LYS A 112 31.70 8.33 -7.33
CA LYS A 112 31.48 9.64 -7.96
C LYS A 112 31.95 9.67 -9.42
N THR A 113 33.04 8.98 -9.74
CA THR A 113 33.52 8.84 -11.13
C THR A 113 32.54 8.06 -11.99
N ILE A 114 31.93 6.99 -11.47
CA ILE A 114 30.91 6.21 -12.18
C ILE A 114 29.64 7.05 -12.37
N ALA A 115 29.17 7.71 -11.32
CA ALA A 115 27.95 8.53 -11.36
C ALA A 115 28.06 9.66 -12.41
N SER A 116 29.17 10.41 -12.40
CA SER A 116 29.37 11.56 -13.29
C SER A 116 29.55 11.21 -14.77
N LYS A 117 30.04 10.01 -15.09
CA LYS A 117 30.14 9.54 -16.48
C LYS A 117 28.78 9.22 -17.11
N GLY A 118 27.74 8.98 -16.30
CA GLY A 118 26.46 8.52 -16.78
C GLY A 118 26.47 7.04 -17.19
N GLY A 119 25.39 6.60 -17.85
CA GLY A 119 25.18 5.20 -18.24
C GLY A 119 24.33 4.41 -17.25
N PHE A 120 24.10 3.13 -17.56
CA PHE A 120 23.05 2.30 -16.94
C PHE A 120 23.12 2.23 -15.40
N PHE A 121 24.31 2.07 -14.83
CA PHE A 121 24.50 1.94 -13.37
C PHE A 121 24.93 3.23 -12.66
N SER A 122 24.97 4.37 -13.37
CA SER A 122 25.38 5.65 -12.78
C SER A 122 24.48 6.07 -11.61
N TYR A 123 23.18 5.80 -11.72
CA TYR A 123 22.18 6.03 -10.68
C TYR A 123 22.51 5.31 -9.37
N ALA A 124 22.81 4.02 -9.45
CA ALA A 124 23.16 3.22 -8.28
C ALA A 124 24.46 3.71 -7.62
N ALA A 125 25.46 4.04 -8.42
CA ALA A 125 26.72 4.58 -7.93
C ALA A 125 26.54 5.97 -7.28
N GLY A 126 25.69 6.84 -7.85
CA GLY A 126 25.38 8.16 -7.29
C GLY A 126 24.75 8.07 -5.90
N VAL A 127 23.73 7.22 -5.75
CA VAL A 127 23.07 7.00 -4.44
C VAL A 127 24.02 6.38 -3.44
N ALA A 128 24.77 5.34 -3.83
CA ALA A 128 25.77 4.73 -2.96
C ALA A 128 26.85 5.74 -2.53
N CYS A 129 27.29 6.64 -3.42
CA CYS A 129 28.24 7.71 -3.11
C CYS A 129 27.66 8.65 -2.04
N LYS A 130 26.39 9.03 -2.17
CA LYS A 130 25.74 9.94 -1.21
C LYS A 130 25.56 9.27 0.16
N ILE A 131 25.09 8.03 0.20
CA ILE A 131 24.98 7.26 1.45
C ILE A 131 26.35 7.11 2.12
N LEU A 132 27.39 6.74 1.37
CA LEU A 132 28.74 6.55 1.91
C LEU A 132 29.37 7.86 2.43
N THR A 133 28.93 9.02 1.91
CA THR A 133 29.39 10.32 2.40
C THR A 133 28.84 10.62 3.80
N ASP A 134 27.59 10.23 4.05
CA ASP A 134 26.87 10.61 5.27
C ASP A 134 26.85 9.50 6.34
N TYR A 135 27.04 8.23 5.93
CA TYR A 135 26.95 7.06 6.80
C TYR A 135 28.17 6.14 6.69
N LYS A 136 28.50 5.50 7.82
CA LYS A 136 29.50 4.43 7.88
C LYS A 136 28.88 3.09 7.48
N VAL A 137 28.90 2.80 6.19
CA VAL A 137 28.41 1.54 5.60
C VAL A 137 29.52 0.77 4.89
N SER A 138 29.32 -0.53 4.71
CA SER A 138 30.23 -1.41 3.94
C SER A 138 29.73 -1.58 2.49
N GLY A 139 30.09 -2.68 1.83
CA GLY A 139 29.51 -3.09 0.55
C GLY A 139 28.00 -3.37 0.60
N LEU A 140 27.37 -3.26 -0.57
CA LEU A 140 25.98 -3.61 -0.82
C LEU A 140 25.91 -4.45 -2.09
N GLU A 141 25.13 -5.54 -2.05
CA GLU A 141 24.74 -6.28 -3.24
C GLU A 141 23.24 -6.09 -3.50
N VAL A 142 22.91 -5.69 -4.72
CA VAL A 142 21.53 -5.54 -5.22
C VAL A 142 21.36 -6.42 -6.44
N ASP A 143 20.52 -7.44 -6.32
CA ASP A 143 20.10 -8.28 -7.44
C ASP A 143 18.71 -7.87 -7.90
N ASN A 144 18.61 -7.00 -8.91
CA ASN A 144 17.37 -6.73 -9.61
C ASN A 144 17.05 -7.87 -10.59
N TYR A 145 16.39 -8.90 -10.06
CA TYR A 145 16.11 -10.15 -10.78
C TYR A 145 14.87 -10.08 -11.68
N LYS A 146 13.97 -9.12 -11.47
CA LYS A 146 12.76 -8.93 -12.27
C LYS A 146 12.42 -7.44 -12.38
N SER A 147 12.10 -7.01 -13.59
CA SER A 147 11.67 -5.64 -13.87
C SER A 147 10.42 -5.68 -14.76
N THR A 148 9.33 -5.11 -14.26
CA THR A 148 8.06 -5.00 -15.01
C THR A 148 7.84 -3.59 -15.55
N LEU A 149 8.72 -2.63 -15.19
CA LEU A 149 8.69 -1.28 -15.74
C LEU A 149 9.12 -1.28 -17.21
N PRO A 150 8.33 -0.67 -18.10
CA PRO A 150 8.75 -0.50 -19.47
C PRO A 150 9.83 0.60 -19.58
N VAL A 151 10.87 0.34 -20.38
CA VAL A 151 12.07 1.20 -20.47
C VAL A 151 11.81 2.45 -21.32
N ALA A 152 12.31 3.60 -20.86
CA ALA A 152 12.28 4.91 -21.54
C ALA A 152 10.89 5.54 -21.76
N LYS A 153 9.88 5.19 -20.93
CA LYS A 153 8.46 5.53 -21.18
C LYS A 153 7.85 6.62 -20.29
N GLY A 154 8.66 7.50 -19.70
CA GLY A 154 8.17 8.56 -18.82
C GLY A 154 7.60 8.08 -17.47
N LEU A 155 7.85 6.82 -17.07
CA LEU A 155 7.48 6.23 -15.78
C LEU A 155 8.61 6.23 -14.73
N SER A 156 9.65 7.05 -14.97
CA SER A 156 10.80 7.28 -14.07
C SER A 156 11.59 6.04 -13.66
N SER A 157 12.03 5.26 -14.66
CA SER A 157 12.88 4.09 -14.43
C SER A 157 14.19 4.43 -13.68
N SER A 158 14.78 5.61 -13.91
CA SER A 158 16.00 6.05 -13.19
C SER A 158 15.74 6.28 -11.69
N ALA A 159 14.67 7.01 -11.36
CA ALA A 159 14.30 7.27 -9.98
C ALA A 159 13.94 5.98 -9.23
N ALA A 160 13.27 5.01 -9.87
CA ALA A 160 13.02 3.70 -9.28
C ALA A 160 14.33 2.96 -8.93
N VAL A 161 15.36 3.05 -9.78
CA VAL A 161 16.70 2.49 -9.47
C VAL A 161 17.35 3.23 -8.30
N CYS A 162 17.30 4.57 -8.30
CA CYS A 162 17.84 5.37 -7.20
C CYS A 162 17.17 5.04 -5.86
N VAL A 163 15.84 4.99 -5.82
CA VAL A 163 15.05 4.63 -4.64
C VAL A 163 15.33 3.19 -4.21
N LEU A 164 15.47 2.25 -5.15
CA LEU A 164 15.82 0.86 -4.84
C LEU A 164 17.15 0.77 -4.09
N VAL A 165 18.17 1.50 -4.55
CA VAL A 165 19.48 1.48 -3.90
C VAL A 165 19.45 2.19 -2.55
N ALA A 166 18.75 3.33 -2.44
CA ALA A 166 18.58 4.04 -1.17
C ALA A 166 17.85 3.16 -0.13
N ARG A 167 16.74 2.53 -0.54
CA ARG A 167 15.98 1.57 0.27
C ARG A 167 16.81 0.35 0.65
N ALA A 168 17.61 -0.17 -0.28
CA ALA A 168 18.51 -1.29 0.00
C ALA A 168 19.51 -0.94 1.11
N PHE A 169 20.17 0.22 1.04
CA PHE A 169 21.03 0.67 2.13
C PHE A 169 20.25 0.87 3.44
N ASN A 170 19.09 1.52 3.38
CA ASN A 170 18.26 1.77 4.55
C ASN A 170 17.89 0.47 5.28
N ARG A 171 17.51 -0.57 4.52
CA ARG A 171 17.09 -1.86 5.04
C ARG A 171 18.25 -2.75 5.49
N VAL A 172 19.30 -2.89 4.67
CA VAL A 172 20.45 -3.77 4.97
C VAL A 172 21.30 -3.26 6.14
N PHE A 173 21.40 -1.94 6.31
CA PHE A 173 22.22 -1.33 7.35
C PHE A 173 21.38 -0.75 8.49
N GLU A 174 20.07 -0.97 8.50
CA GLU A 174 19.14 -0.48 9.52
C GLU A 174 19.36 1.02 9.82
N LEU A 175 19.43 1.85 8.77
CA LEU A 175 19.71 3.28 8.93
C LEU A 175 18.55 4.04 9.62
N LYS A 176 17.40 3.36 9.83
CA LYS A 176 16.17 3.90 10.43
C LYS A 176 15.65 5.15 9.72
N GLY A 177 15.96 5.28 8.43
CA GLY A 177 15.46 6.35 7.58
C GLY A 177 13.98 6.16 7.25
N THR A 178 13.23 7.26 7.19
CA THR A 178 11.84 7.28 6.71
C THR A 178 11.77 7.11 5.19
N THR A 179 10.59 6.94 4.61
CA THR A 179 10.42 6.96 3.14
C THR A 179 10.92 8.27 2.52
N ARG A 180 10.76 9.41 3.25
CA ARG A 180 11.33 10.70 2.85
C ARG A 180 12.85 10.66 2.80
N PHE A 181 13.51 9.98 3.75
CA PHE A 181 14.95 9.73 3.67
C PHE A 181 15.33 9.00 2.37
N GLU A 182 14.60 7.92 2.02
CA GLU A 182 14.89 7.17 0.79
C GLU A 182 14.73 8.05 -0.46
N MET A 183 13.69 8.88 -0.52
CA MET A 183 13.44 9.84 -1.59
C MET A 183 14.57 10.88 -1.71
N GLU A 184 15.00 11.49 -0.61
CA GLU A 184 16.03 12.54 -0.60
C GLU A 184 17.41 12.01 -1.01
N TYR A 185 17.77 10.80 -0.56
CA TYR A 185 19.04 10.16 -0.97
C TYR A 185 19.01 9.69 -2.42
N ALA A 186 17.85 9.21 -2.89
CA ALA A 186 17.65 8.90 -4.30
C ALA A 186 17.85 10.15 -5.16
N TYR A 187 17.22 11.28 -4.79
CA TYR A 187 17.31 12.54 -5.51
C TYR A 187 18.74 13.11 -5.49
N SER A 188 19.35 13.15 -4.32
CA SER A 188 20.73 13.61 -4.15
C SER A 188 21.73 12.77 -4.94
N GLY A 189 21.53 11.46 -5.00
CA GLY A 189 22.34 10.55 -5.80
C GLY A 189 22.15 10.75 -7.30
N GLU A 190 20.91 10.96 -7.77
CA GLU A 190 20.61 11.21 -9.17
C GLU A 190 21.20 12.55 -9.66
N ASN A 191 21.28 13.56 -8.80
CA ASN A 191 21.96 14.84 -9.08
C ASN A 191 23.48 14.73 -9.28
N LEU A 192 24.10 13.61 -8.88
CA LEU A 192 25.52 13.33 -9.20
C LEU A 192 25.70 12.76 -10.62
N THR A 193 24.60 12.47 -11.32
CA THR A 193 24.59 11.96 -12.69
C THR A 193 24.30 13.06 -13.72
N PRO A 194 24.57 12.84 -15.03
CA PRO A 194 24.20 13.78 -16.07
C PRO A 194 22.69 14.02 -16.25
N SER A 195 21.83 13.12 -15.75
CA SER A 195 20.37 13.19 -15.94
C SER A 195 19.75 14.43 -15.28
N ARG A 196 20.20 14.78 -14.06
CA ARG A 196 19.75 15.95 -13.27
C ARG A 196 18.21 16.11 -13.27
N CYS A 197 17.49 15.08 -12.85
CA CYS A 197 16.04 15.10 -12.82
C CYS A 197 15.49 16.01 -11.69
N GLY A 198 14.21 16.37 -11.79
CA GLY A 198 13.49 17.00 -10.69
C GLY A 198 13.17 16.04 -9.55
N ARG A 199 12.77 16.59 -8.40
CA ARG A 199 12.45 15.84 -7.16
C ARG A 199 11.17 15.01 -7.25
N MET A 200 10.30 15.31 -8.21
CA MET A 200 9.00 14.65 -8.37
C MET A 200 9.14 13.13 -8.56
N ASP A 201 10.15 12.71 -9.32
CA ASP A 201 10.27 11.32 -9.77
C ASP A 201 10.59 10.35 -8.63
N GLN A 202 11.30 10.80 -7.60
CA GLN A 202 11.70 9.95 -6.47
C GLN A 202 10.56 9.65 -5.50
N ALA A 203 9.41 10.31 -5.65
CA ALA A 203 8.23 9.99 -4.85
C ALA A 203 7.63 8.60 -5.17
N CYS A 204 8.14 7.87 -6.16
CA CYS A 204 7.91 6.42 -6.26
C CYS A 204 8.31 5.66 -4.98
N ALA A 205 9.14 6.26 -4.13
CA ALA A 205 9.44 5.76 -2.78
C ALA A 205 8.18 5.52 -1.94
N PHE A 206 7.12 6.31 -2.10
CA PHE A 206 5.87 6.18 -1.33
C PHE A 206 4.94 5.06 -1.82
N GLY A 207 5.36 4.28 -2.82
CA GLY A 207 4.55 3.18 -3.33
C GLY A 207 3.35 3.69 -4.13
N GLN A 208 2.29 2.90 -4.20
CA GLN A 208 1.04 3.25 -4.91
C GLN A 208 0.13 4.22 -4.14
N ARG A 209 0.61 4.77 -3.02
CA ARG A 209 -0.15 5.79 -2.29
C ARG A 209 0.01 7.11 -3.03
N PRO A 210 -1.08 7.79 -3.41
CA PRO A 210 -0.97 9.13 -3.97
C PRO A 210 -0.36 10.07 -2.94
N THR A 211 0.58 10.89 -3.39
CA THR A 211 1.36 11.78 -2.55
C THR A 211 1.40 13.15 -3.20
N CYS A 212 1.03 14.18 -2.44
CA CYS A 212 1.24 15.57 -2.81
C CYS A 212 2.65 15.99 -2.42
N LEU A 213 3.36 16.63 -3.34
CA LEU A 213 4.65 17.27 -3.12
C LEU A 213 4.46 18.76 -3.34
N THR A 214 4.84 19.57 -2.36
CA THR A 214 4.81 21.03 -2.47
C THR A 214 6.24 21.57 -2.50
N TYR A 215 6.54 22.37 -3.52
CA TYR A 215 7.88 22.91 -3.79
C TYR A 215 7.90 24.40 -3.50
N ASP A 216 8.60 24.79 -2.43
CA ASP A 216 8.88 26.19 -2.11
C ASP A 216 10.40 26.42 -2.16
N ALA A 217 10.89 26.85 -3.33
CA ALA A 217 12.31 27.04 -3.58
C ALA A 217 13.17 25.77 -3.35
N ASP A 218 13.85 25.65 -2.22
CA ASP A 218 14.64 24.48 -1.83
C ASP A 218 13.90 23.56 -0.84
N ASP A 219 12.81 24.06 -0.23
CA ASP A 219 11.98 23.32 0.70
C ASP A 219 10.99 22.43 -0.05
N LEU A 220 10.86 21.20 0.44
CA LEU A 220 9.93 20.21 -0.05
C LEU A 220 9.03 19.80 1.11
N ASP A 221 7.72 19.96 0.93
CA ASP A 221 6.72 19.33 1.79
C ASP A 221 6.12 18.11 1.10
N VAL A 222 5.77 17.10 1.90
CA VAL A 222 5.28 15.81 1.41
C VAL A 222 4.06 15.41 2.22
N GLN A 223 2.93 15.24 1.53
CA GLN A 223 1.68 14.83 2.14
C GLN A 223 1.11 13.60 1.42
N GLU A 224 1.04 12.47 2.12
CA GLU A 224 0.31 11.29 1.63
C GLU A 224 -1.20 11.57 1.59
N ILE A 225 -1.86 11.10 0.53
CA ILE A 225 -3.28 11.28 0.28
C ILE A 225 -3.97 9.92 0.35
N SER A 226 -5.01 9.84 1.19
CA SER A 226 -5.89 8.69 1.23
C SER A 226 -6.79 8.65 -0.01
N VAL A 227 -7.00 7.46 -0.57
CA VAL A 227 -7.95 7.24 -1.67
C VAL A 227 -9.25 6.67 -1.09
N GLY A 228 -10.39 7.29 -1.40
CA GLY A 228 -11.68 6.89 -0.81
C GLY A 228 -12.34 5.68 -1.47
N LYS A 229 -12.18 5.50 -2.78
CA LYS A 229 -12.75 4.42 -3.59
C LYS A 229 -11.76 3.99 -4.67
N PRO A 230 -11.83 2.76 -5.20
CA PRO A 230 -10.97 2.34 -6.30
C PRO A 230 -11.05 3.30 -7.49
N LEU A 231 -9.91 3.71 -8.02
CA LEU A 231 -9.81 4.57 -9.20
C LEU A 231 -9.06 3.83 -10.31
N HIS A 232 -9.72 3.64 -11.45
CA HIS A 232 -9.23 2.79 -12.54
C HIS A 232 -8.54 3.62 -13.62
N TYR A 233 -7.22 3.68 -13.59
CA TYR A 233 -6.41 4.37 -14.58
C TYR A 233 -5.95 3.43 -15.70
N LEU A 234 -5.88 3.96 -16.93
CA LEU A 234 -5.16 3.35 -18.04
C LEU A 234 -4.07 4.31 -18.52
N LEU A 235 -2.82 3.88 -18.40
CA LEU A 235 -1.68 4.57 -18.98
C LEU A 235 -1.47 4.08 -20.41
N VAL A 236 -1.22 4.97 -21.35
CA VAL A 236 -1.06 4.64 -22.77
C VAL A 236 0.19 5.32 -23.30
N ASP A 237 1.16 4.52 -23.69
CA ASP A 237 2.32 4.95 -24.46
C ASP A 237 1.89 5.10 -25.91
N LEU A 238 2.03 6.32 -26.43
CA LEU A 238 1.61 6.69 -27.78
C LEU A 238 2.59 6.20 -28.85
N ALA A 239 3.74 5.62 -28.47
CA ALA A 239 4.77 5.09 -29.36
C ALA A 239 5.30 6.13 -30.36
N PHE A 240 5.40 7.39 -29.94
CA PHE A 240 5.94 8.47 -30.76
C PHE A 240 7.45 8.64 -30.52
N GLU A 241 8.25 8.44 -31.57
CA GLU A 241 9.73 8.53 -31.49
C GLU A 241 10.27 9.96 -31.61
N GLY A 242 9.46 10.92 -32.09
CA GLY A 242 9.90 12.30 -32.36
C GLY A 242 9.97 13.22 -31.14
N LYS A 243 9.68 12.71 -29.94
CA LYS A 243 9.62 13.49 -28.70
C LYS A 243 11.02 13.83 -28.17
N SER A 244 11.24 15.09 -27.83
CA SER A 244 12.43 15.59 -27.13
C SER A 244 12.06 16.28 -25.81
N THR A 245 12.20 15.56 -24.70
CA THR A 245 12.01 16.13 -23.35
C THR A 245 12.92 17.34 -23.10
N THR A 246 14.16 17.30 -23.59
CA THR A 246 15.11 18.41 -23.41
C THR A 246 14.64 19.69 -24.10
N GLN A 247 14.12 19.60 -25.33
CA GLN A 247 13.59 20.77 -26.04
C GLN A 247 12.34 21.34 -25.35
N ILE A 248 11.46 20.45 -24.88
CA ILE A 248 10.26 20.84 -24.14
C ILE A 248 10.66 21.62 -22.88
N LEU A 249 11.56 21.07 -22.07
CA LEU A 249 12.01 21.71 -20.83
C LEU A 249 12.69 23.05 -21.12
N GLN A 250 13.55 23.13 -22.14
CA GLN A 250 14.19 24.40 -22.54
C GLN A 250 13.14 25.46 -22.95
N GLY A 251 12.14 25.08 -23.74
CA GLY A 251 11.07 25.98 -24.15
C GLY A 251 10.25 26.49 -22.96
N LEU A 252 9.80 25.60 -22.07
CA LEU A 252 9.00 25.97 -20.91
C LEU A 252 9.80 26.77 -19.86
N GLN A 253 11.04 26.37 -19.57
CA GLN A 253 11.88 27.04 -18.58
C GLN A 253 12.33 28.43 -19.04
N SER A 254 12.33 28.71 -20.35
CA SER A 254 12.63 30.05 -20.88
C SER A 254 11.66 31.13 -20.39
N ALA A 255 10.47 30.74 -19.90
CA ALA A 255 9.51 31.65 -19.28
C ALA A 255 9.88 32.07 -17.84
N PHE A 256 10.88 31.44 -17.23
CA PHE A 256 11.26 31.61 -15.82
C PHE A 256 12.72 32.11 -15.69
N PRO A 257 13.08 32.77 -14.57
CA PRO A 257 12.23 33.17 -13.44
C PRO A 257 11.50 34.50 -13.63
N PHE A 258 11.79 35.25 -14.70
CA PHE A 258 11.21 36.58 -14.96
C PHE A 258 10.55 36.62 -16.35
N PRO A 259 9.21 36.65 -16.44
CA PRO A 259 8.51 36.57 -17.71
C PRO A 259 8.65 37.87 -18.50
N GLN A 260 8.93 37.77 -19.80
CA GLN A 260 9.18 38.91 -20.70
C GLN A 260 7.96 39.32 -21.53
N ASP A 261 6.98 38.42 -21.68
CA ASP A 261 5.77 38.66 -22.47
C ASP A 261 4.53 38.02 -21.80
N ASP A 262 3.35 38.26 -22.39
CA ASP A 262 2.10 37.75 -21.83
C ASP A 262 1.96 36.22 -21.91
N THR A 263 2.63 35.57 -22.86
CA THR A 263 2.68 34.09 -22.95
C THR A 263 3.44 33.52 -21.77
N GLN A 264 4.60 34.09 -21.44
CA GLN A 264 5.41 33.68 -20.29
C GLN A 264 4.72 33.99 -18.96
N LYS A 265 3.98 35.11 -18.84
CA LYS A 265 3.14 35.39 -17.67
C LYS A 265 2.03 34.36 -17.49
N LYS A 266 1.39 33.92 -18.59
CA LYS A 266 0.42 32.82 -18.55
C LYS A 266 1.06 31.51 -18.12
N ALA A 267 2.30 31.23 -18.53
CA ALA A 267 3.04 30.07 -18.07
C ALA A 267 3.32 30.09 -16.55
N HIS A 268 3.64 31.27 -15.99
CA HIS A 268 3.75 31.45 -14.53
C HIS A 268 2.45 31.16 -13.81
N HIS A 269 1.33 31.63 -14.37
CA HIS A 269 0.01 31.36 -13.80
C HIS A 269 -0.34 29.87 -13.87
N LEU A 270 -0.12 29.23 -15.03
CA LEU A 270 -0.37 27.81 -15.27
C LEU A 270 0.36 26.92 -14.27
N PHE A 271 1.70 27.05 -14.19
CA PHE A 271 2.53 26.21 -13.30
C PHE A 271 2.54 26.68 -11.84
N GLY A 272 1.83 27.77 -11.54
CA GLY A 272 1.70 28.34 -10.21
C GLY A 272 0.28 28.23 -9.69
N ALA A 273 -0.42 29.37 -9.60
CA ALA A 273 -1.73 29.47 -8.95
C ALA A 273 -2.82 28.56 -9.55
N PHE A 274 -2.86 28.42 -10.88
CA PHE A 274 -3.81 27.52 -11.54
C PHE A 274 -3.57 26.07 -11.13
N ASN A 275 -2.32 25.61 -11.23
CA ASN A 275 -1.95 24.26 -10.83
C ASN A 275 -2.21 23.98 -9.33
N LEU A 276 -1.92 24.94 -8.45
CA LEU A 276 -2.18 24.78 -7.02
C LEU A 276 -3.68 24.51 -6.78
N SER A 277 -4.55 25.29 -7.44
CA SER A 277 -6.00 25.08 -7.37
C SER A 277 -6.45 23.73 -7.94
N ILE A 278 -5.85 23.26 -9.03
CA ILE A 278 -6.11 21.91 -9.57
C ILE A 278 -5.72 20.84 -8.55
N CYS A 279 -4.52 20.95 -7.96
CA CYS A 279 -4.02 19.97 -6.99
C CYS A 279 -4.90 19.95 -5.72
N GLU A 280 -5.29 21.10 -5.17
CA GLU A 280 -6.18 21.18 -4.00
C GLU A 280 -7.53 20.48 -4.25
N ARG A 281 -8.16 20.77 -5.40
CA ARG A 281 -9.43 20.13 -5.80
C ARG A 281 -9.25 18.63 -6.04
N ALA A 282 -8.13 18.23 -6.65
CA ALA A 282 -7.83 16.82 -6.91
C ALA A 282 -7.56 16.03 -5.61
N ILE A 283 -6.90 16.62 -4.60
CA ILE A 283 -6.71 15.99 -3.29
C ILE A 283 -8.06 15.66 -2.65
N GLU A 284 -9.00 16.60 -2.66
CA GLU A 284 -10.33 16.37 -2.09
C GLU A 284 -11.11 15.30 -2.86
N ALA A 285 -11.04 15.32 -4.19
CA ALA A 285 -11.68 14.32 -5.02
C ALA A 285 -11.06 12.91 -4.85
N LEU A 286 -9.74 12.80 -4.68
CA LEU A 286 -9.05 11.55 -4.33
C LEU A 286 -9.54 10.99 -3.00
N LYS A 287 -9.60 11.82 -1.96
CA LYS A 287 -10.08 11.44 -0.62
C LYS A 287 -11.52 10.92 -0.64
N ASN A 288 -12.38 11.55 -1.43
CA ASN A 288 -13.78 11.15 -1.55
C ASN A 288 -14.00 9.98 -2.55
N GLY A 289 -12.98 9.63 -3.33
CA GLY A 289 -13.11 8.65 -4.40
C GLY A 289 -14.03 9.13 -5.53
N ASP A 290 -14.07 10.44 -5.79
CA ASP A 290 -14.90 11.05 -6.83
C ASP A 290 -14.18 11.03 -8.18
N ALA A 291 -14.29 9.89 -8.86
CA ALA A 291 -13.66 9.67 -10.16
C ALA A 291 -14.19 10.62 -11.26
N ALA A 292 -15.44 11.08 -11.16
CA ALA A 292 -16.02 11.98 -12.14
C ALA A 292 -15.41 13.38 -12.02
N VAL A 293 -15.28 13.90 -10.80
CA VAL A 293 -14.60 15.19 -10.55
C VAL A 293 -13.13 15.10 -10.95
N LEU A 294 -12.43 14.02 -10.59
CA LEU A 294 -11.03 13.82 -11.00
C LEU A 294 -10.87 13.83 -12.53
N GLY A 295 -11.73 13.11 -13.24
CA GLY A 295 -11.70 13.07 -14.71
C GLY A 295 -11.92 14.47 -15.32
N SER A 296 -12.87 15.24 -14.79
CA SER A 296 -13.09 16.63 -15.22
C SER A 296 -11.86 17.51 -14.98
N LEU A 297 -11.21 17.37 -13.82
CA LEU A 297 -9.98 18.12 -13.50
C LEU A 297 -8.83 17.73 -14.43
N MET A 298 -8.75 16.46 -14.86
CA MET A 298 -7.73 16.03 -15.83
C MET A 298 -7.93 16.76 -17.17
N VAL A 299 -9.17 16.86 -17.65
CA VAL A 299 -9.50 17.57 -18.90
C VAL A 299 -9.24 19.08 -18.76
N GLU A 300 -9.61 19.69 -17.63
CA GLU A 300 -9.35 21.10 -17.33
C GLU A 300 -7.83 21.38 -17.37
N ALA A 301 -7.04 20.58 -16.67
CA ALA A 301 -5.58 20.70 -16.64
C ALA A 301 -4.95 20.50 -18.01
N GLN A 302 -5.42 19.52 -18.80
CA GLN A 302 -4.90 19.26 -20.14
C GLN A 302 -5.19 20.42 -21.10
N THR A 303 -6.40 20.96 -21.05
CA THR A 303 -6.85 22.03 -21.94
C THR A 303 -6.04 23.30 -21.72
N GLU A 304 -5.90 23.73 -20.46
CA GLU A 304 -5.11 24.91 -20.10
C GLU A 304 -3.62 24.70 -20.38
N PHE A 305 -3.07 23.52 -20.08
CA PHE A 305 -1.69 23.20 -20.41
C PHE A 305 -1.42 23.36 -21.90
N GLN A 306 -2.25 22.78 -22.77
CA GLN A 306 -2.05 22.87 -24.21
C GLN A 306 -2.16 24.31 -24.72
N ALA A 307 -3.20 25.04 -24.30
CA ALA A 307 -3.45 26.40 -24.76
C ALA A 307 -2.28 27.36 -24.45
N ILE A 308 -1.67 27.21 -23.28
CA ILE A 308 -0.61 28.11 -22.80
C ILE A 308 0.79 27.66 -23.26
N THR A 309 1.04 26.35 -23.33
CA THR A 309 2.41 25.84 -23.56
C THR A 309 2.75 25.61 -25.03
N GLN A 310 1.75 25.40 -25.90
CA GLN A 310 1.99 25.19 -27.33
C GLN A 310 2.83 26.32 -27.98
N PRO A 311 2.61 27.62 -27.70
CA PRO A 311 3.45 28.69 -28.26
C PRO A 311 4.89 28.71 -27.74
N LEU A 312 5.16 28.15 -26.54
CA LEU A 312 6.49 28.13 -25.93
C LEU A 312 7.38 27.04 -26.51
N CYS A 313 6.80 25.97 -27.05
CA CYS A 313 7.54 24.89 -27.72
C CYS A 313 6.70 24.26 -28.83
N PRO A 314 6.42 24.97 -29.93
CA PRO A 314 5.48 24.53 -30.96
C PRO A 314 5.91 23.25 -31.69
N SER A 315 7.22 22.97 -31.74
CA SER A 315 7.76 21.76 -32.34
C SER A 315 7.45 20.48 -31.56
N GLN A 316 7.04 20.60 -30.29
CA GLN A 316 6.85 19.46 -29.39
C GLN A 316 5.48 19.46 -28.71
N LEU A 317 4.91 20.63 -28.39
CA LEU A 317 3.69 20.77 -27.57
C LEU A 317 2.40 21.05 -28.35
N THR A 318 2.42 20.84 -29.67
CA THR A 318 1.19 20.76 -30.50
C THR A 318 0.44 19.45 -30.29
N MET A 319 1.17 18.38 -29.92
CA MET A 319 0.66 17.08 -29.46
C MET A 319 -0.49 16.48 -30.31
N PRO A 320 -0.35 16.42 -31.65
CA PRO A 320 -1.42 15.94 -32.52
C PRO A 320 -1.86 14.51 -32.19
N LEU A 321 -0.95 13.64 -31.79
CA LEU A 321 -1.29 12.25 -31.48
C LEU A 321 -2.03 12.14 -30.15
N ALA A 322 -1.55 12.79 -29.09
CA ALA A 322 -2.23 12.83 -27.80
C ALA A 322 -3.64 13.43 -27.94
N ASN A 323 -3.77 14.52 -28.69
CA ASN A 323 -5.08 15.15 -28.95
C ASN A 323 -6.04 14.21 -29.67
N LYS A 324 -5.55 13.47 -30.67
CA LYS A 324 -6.34 12.47 -31.38
C LYS A 324 -6.83 11.36 -30.45
N VAL A 325 -5.95 10.84 -29.59
CA VAL A 325 -6.29 9.72 -28.70
C VAL A 325 -7.18 10.16 -27.54
N LEU A 326 -6.90 11.30 -26.90
CA LEU A 326 -7.70 11.84 -25.80
C LEU A 326 -9.15 12.15 -26.23
N ASN A 327 -9.33 12.64 -27.46
CA ASN A 327 -10.64 12.97 -28.04
C ASN A 327 -11.23 11.84 -28.89
N HIS A 328 -10.68 10.62 -28.83
CA HIS A 328 -11.15 9.51 -29.66
C HIS A 328 -12.59 9.15 -29.28
N PRO A 329 -13.59 9.29 -30.19
CA PRO A 329 -15.01 9.18 -29.85
C PRO A 329 -15.41 7.85 -29.18
N PRO A 330 -14.90 6.68 -29.61
CA PRO A 330 -15.19 5.41 -28.95
C PRO A 330 -14.81 5.34 -27.46
N LEU A 331 -13.88 6.17 -26.98
CA LEU A 331 -13.45 6.16 -25.58
C LEU A 331 -14.35 6.99 -24.66
N GLN A 332 -15.04 8.00 -25.19
CA GLN A 332 -15.68 9.06 -24.39
C GLN A 332 -16.76 8.53 -23.43
N ASN A 333 -17.43 7.43 -23.81
CA ASN A 333 -18.44 6.81 -22.95
C ASN A 333 -17.85 5.91 -21.86
N LEU A 334 -16.56 5.56 -21.94
CA LEU A 334 -15.87 4.61 -21.05
C LEU A 334 -14.99 5.33 -20.00
N ILE A 335 -14.69 6.61 -20.23
CA ILE A 335 -13.80 7.42 -19.38
C ILE A 335 -14.56 8.56 -18.70
N PHE A 336 -14.02 9.04 -17.58
CA PHE A 336 -14.38 10.32 -16.98
C PHE A 336 -13.52 11.47 -17.51
N GLY A 337 -12.28 11.18 -17.94
CA GLY A 337 -11.36 12.17 -18.50
C GLY A 337 -9.97 11.59 -18.78
N GLY A 338 -9.11 12.39 -19.39
CA GLY A 338 -7.74 12.00 -19.72
C GLY A 338 -6.81 13.21 -19.88
N LYS A 339 -5.50 12.97 -19.75
CA LYS A 339 -4.45 13.99 -19.93
C LYS A 339 -3.10 13.38 -20.28
N GLY A 340 -2.16 14.20 -20.73
CA GLY A 340 -0.75 13.83 -20.86
C GLY A 340 -0.08 13.58 -19.50
N VAL A 341 1.05 12.87 -19.54
CA VAL A 341 1.86 12.55 -18.35
C VAL A 341 3.29 13.04 -18.53
N GLY A 342 3.87 13.59 -17.46
CA GLY A 342 5.28 13.99 -17.41
C GLY A 342 5.56 15.17 -18.34
N SER A 343 6.61 15.09 -19.17
CA SER A 343 6.94 16.17 -20.11
C SER A 343 5.97 16.34 -21.28
N GLN A 344 4.94 15.50 -21.40
CA GLN A 344 3.99 15.48 -22.50
C GLN A 344 4.65 15.30 -23.88
N GLY A 345 4.24 16.04 -24.92
CA GLY A 345 4.85 15.99 -26.26
C GLY A 345 4.66 14.66 -26.99
N ASP A 346 3.42 14.16 -27.05
CA ASP A 346 3.06 12.86 -27.66
C ASP A 346 3.77 11.64 -27.05
N GLY A 347 4.25 11.73 -25.80
CA GLY A 347 4.85 10.58 -25.11
C GLY A 347 3.81 9.60 -24.55
N THR A 348 3.23 9.96 -23.40
CA THR A 348 2.31 9.10 -22.65
C THR A 348 1.08 9.90 -22.27
N VAL A 349 -0.10 9.27 -22.39
CA VAL A 349 -1.36 9.80 -21.84
C VAL A 349 -1.90 8.86 -20.77
N GLN A 350 -2.79 9.39 -19.94
CA GLN A 350 -3.52 8.63 -18.93
C GLN A 350 -5.01 8.90 -19.07
N PHE A 351 -5.80 7.86 -18.79
CA PHE A 351 -7.26 7.91 -18.74
C PHE A 351 -7.72 7.50 -17.35
N LEU A 352 -8.75 8.18 -16.85
CA LEU A 352 -9.51 7.70 -15.70
C LEU A 352 -10.81 7.06 -16.22
N CYS A 353 -10.88 5.73 -16.12
CA CYS A 353 -11.99 4.91 -16.61
C CYS A 353 -13.12 4.81 -15.58
N LYS A 354 -14.34 4.59 -16.05
CA LYS A 354 -15.54 4.53 -15.20
C LYS A 354 -15.58 3.30 -14.29
N SER A 355 -14.98 2.21 -14.73
CA SER A 355 -14.89 0.94 -14.01
C SER A 355 -13.67 0.14 -14.49
N GLU A 356 -13.36 -0.95 -13.81
CA GLU A 356 -12.35 -1.91 -14.28
C GLU A 356 -12.74 -2.53 -15.64
N SER A 357 -14.01 -2.86 -15.86
CA SER A 357 -14.47 -3.37 -17.15
C SER A 357 -14.35 -2.33 -18.27
N ASP A 358 -14.66 -1.07 -17.97
CA ASP A 358 -14.49 0.02 -18.94
C ASP A 358 -13.02 0.25 -19.27
N ARG A 359 -12.11 0.10 -18.29
CA ARG A 359 -10.67 0.16 -18.51
C ARG A 359 -10.21 -0.90 -19.51
N SER A 360 -10.69 -2.13 -19.38
CA SER A 360 -10.40 -3.20 -20.34
C SER A 360 -10.96 -2.87 -21.73
N ALA A 361 -12.20 -2.36 -21.81
CA ALA A 361 -12.79 -1.94 -23.08
C ALA A 361 -12.01 -0.79 -23.75
N VAL A 362 -11.50 0.18 -22.98
CA VAL A 362 -10.63 1.25 -23.49
C VAL A 362 -9.34 0.65 -24.06
N ALA A 363 -8.72 -0.30 -23.35
CA ALA A 363 -7.51 -0.97 -23.83
C ALA A 363 -7.76 -1.74 -25.14
N ASP A 364 -8.89 -2.44 -25.26
CA ASP A 364 -9.27 -3.17 -26.47
C ASP A 364 -9.46 -2.21 -27.66
N VAL A 365 -10.21 -1.12 -27.47
CA VAL A 365 -10.41 -0.09 -28.50
C VAL A 365 -9.08 0.48 -28.96
N LEU A 366 -8.19 0.83 -28.02
CA LEU A 366 -6.87 1.36 -28.36
C LEU A 366 -6.00 0.36 -29.11
N SER A 367 -6.01 -0.91 -28.71
CA SER A 367 -5.24 -1.95 -29.39
C SER A 367 -5.70 -2.18 -30.84
N LYS A 368 -7.00 -1.99 -31.10
CA LYS A 368 -7.59 -2.12 -32.44
C LYS A 368 -7.32 -0.88 -33.31
N ASP A 369 -7.57 0.31 -32.77
CA ASP A 369 -7.56 1.55 -33.54
C ASP A 369 -6.17 2.18 -33.61
N PHE A 370 -5.28 1.83 -32.67
CA PHE A 370 -3.90 2.32 -32.55
C PHE A 370 -2.93 1.17 -32.18
N PRO A 371 -2.71 0.19 -33.08
CA PRO A 371 -2.04 -1.08 -32.76
C PRO A 371 -0.57 -0.97 -32.31
N ASN A 372 0.08 0.17 -32.55
CA ASN A 372 1.46 0.41 -32.12
C ASN A 372 1.54 0.92 -30.67
N MET A 373 0.41 1.33 -30.08
CA MET A 373 0.36 1.84 -28.71
C MET A 373 0.36 0.69 -27.70
N THR A 374 0.95 0.94 -26.53
CA THR A 374 0.93 -0.02 -25.42
C THR A 374 0.22 0.58 -24.23
N SER A 375 -0.67 -0.20 -23.61
CA SER A 375 -1.43 0.23 -22.46
C SER A 375 -1.01 -0.51 -21.19
N LEU A 376 -1.15 0.16 -20.05
CA LEU A 376 -0.74 -0.33 -18.75
C LEU A 376 -1.85 -0.02 -17.73
N PRO A 377 -2.55 -1.05 -17.21
CA PRO A 377 -3.62 -0.85 -16.24
C PRO A 377 -3.04 -0.50 -14.87
N LEU A 378 -3.61 0.52 -14.23
CA LEU A 378 -3.31 0.93 -12.86
C LEU A 378 -4.62 1.08 -12.09
N THR A 379 -4.71 0.52 -10.89
CA THR A 379 -5.81 0.83 -9.96
C THR A 379 -5.20 1.49 -8.74
N LEU A 380 -5.67 2.69 -8.39
CA LEU A 380 -5.39 3.26 -7.09
C LEU A 380 -6.44 2.69 -6.13
N GLU A 381 -6.00 1.78 -5.28
CA GLU A 381 -6.85 1.17 -4.27
C GLU A 381 -7.13 2.15 -3.13
N PRO A 382 -8.24 1.99 -2.41
CA PRO A 382 -8.49 2.74 -1.20
C PRO A 382 -7.33 2.62 -0.21
N THR A 383 -6.62 3.71 0.00
CA THR A 383 -5.52 3.84 0.94
C THR A 383 -6.05 4.62 2.13
N GLY A 384 -6.41 3.94 3.21
CA GLY A 384 -7.02 4.60 4.34
C GLY A 384 -6.68 3.88 5.63
N LYS A 385 -6.58 4.66 6.72
CA LYS A 385 -6.62 4.11 8.06
C LYS A 385 -7.88 3.29 8.19
N ILE A 386 -7.77 2.11 8.77
CA ILE A 386 -8.93 1.29 9.08
C ILE A 386 -9.78 2.03 10.12
N ARG A 387 -10.97 2.48 9.69
CA ARG A 387 -11.97 3.15 10.54
C ARG A 387 -13.22 2.30 10.76
N LYS A 388 -13.33 1.17 10.07
CA LYS A 388 -14.46 0.24 10.16
C LYS A 388 -14.03 -1.06 10.80
N ALA A 389 -14.87 -1.62 11.66
CA ALA A 389 -14.68 -2.96 12.20
C ALA A 389 -15.89 -3.86 11.95
N VAL A 390 -15.64 -5.14 11.70
CA VAL A 390 -16.63 -6.19 11.55
C VAL A 390 -16.42 -7.22 12.67
N ILE A 391 -17.38 -7.33 13.58
CA ILE A 391 -17.37 -8.31 14.66
C ILE A 391 -18.22 -9.52 14.24
N LEU A 392 -17.61 -10.70 14.15
CA LEU A 392 -18.33 -11.95 13.92
C LEU A 392 -18.86 -12.50 15.25
N ALA A 393 -20.15 -12.31 15.50
CA ALA A 393 -20.89 -12.68 16.73
C ALA A 393 -21.97 -13.73 16.49
N ALA A 394 -21.79 -14.57 15.46
CA ALA A 394 -22.81 -15.51 15.01
C ALA A 394 -22.63 -16.96 15.47
N GLY A 395 -21.60 -17.28 16.28
CA GLY A 395 -21.35 -18.64 16.77
C GLY A 395 -22.28 -19.10 17.90
N PHE A 396 -22.65 -20.39 17.92
CA PHE A 396 -23.51 -20.97 18.98
C PHE A 396 -22.79 -21.19 20.31
N GLY A 397 -21.51 -21.58 20.30
CA GLY A 397 -20.73 -21.83 21.52
C GLY A 397 -21.09 -23.16 22.21
N ASN A 398 -21.05 -24.27 21.45
CA ASN A 398 -21.53 -25.59 21.86
C ASN A 398 -20.94 -26.09 23.19
N ASN A 399 -19.67 -25.78 23.45
CA ASN A 399 -18.93 -26.23 24.65
C ASN A 399 -19.47 -25.65 25.96
N HIS A 400 -20.31 -24.61 25.89
CA HIS A 400 -20.96 -24.01 27.05
C HIS A 400 -22.42 -24.45 27.21
N TYR A 401 -22.91 -25.39 26.40
CA TYR A 401 -24.26 -25.94 26.58
C TYR A 401 -24.35 -26.63 27.96
N PRO A 402 -25.45 -26.42 28.74
CA PRO A 402 -26.72 -25.79 28.36
C PRO A 402 -26.78 -24.26 28.53
N ALA A 403 -25.75 -23.58 29.05
CA ALA A 403 -25.80 -22.14 29.28
C ALA A 403 -26.03 -21.35 27.99
N THR A 404 -25.42 -21.77 26.88
CA THR A 404 -25.59 -21.14 25.56
C THR A 404 -26.96 -21.33 24.91
N ALA A 405 -27.82 -22.20 25.48
CA ALA A 405 -29.23 -22.23 25.10
C ALA A 405 -30.00 -20.99 25.59
N ALA A 406 -29.52 -20.32 26.65
CA ALA A 406 -30.16 -19.15 27.23
C ALA A 406 -29.44 -17.84 26.84
N ILE A 407 -28.11 -17.83 26.84
CA ILE A 407 -27.30 -16.62 26.62
C ILE A 407 -26.09 -16.92 25.75
N SER A 408 -25.93 -16.17 24.66
CA SER A 408 -24.76 -16.32 23.77
C SER A 408 -23.46 -15.97 24.50
N VAL A 409 -22.36 -16.64 24.14
CA VAL A 409 -21.01 -16.42 24.70
C VAL A 409 -20.58 -14.95 24.63
N VAL A 410 -21.00 -14.23 23.59
CA VAL A 410 -20.67 -12.79 23.43
C VAL A 410 -21.26 -11.92 24.56
N PHE A 411 -22.26 -12.44 25.28
CA PHE A 411 -22.87 -11.78 26.42
C PHE A 411 -22.35 -12.24 27.78
N PHE A 412 -21.36 -13.13 27.83
CA PHE A 412 -20.81 -13.59 29.10
C PHE A 412 -20.21 -12.42 29.89
N PRO A 413 -20.53 -12.31 31.20
CA PRO A 413 -20.16 -11.17 32.01
C PRO A 413 -18.69 -11.22 32.46
N LEU A 414 -17.99 -10.11 32.29
CA LEU A 414 -16.64 -9.88 32.78
C LEU A 414 -16.61 -8.56 33.56
N VAL A 415 -15.78 -8.47 34.60
CA VAL A 415 -15.56 -7.22 35.32
C VAL A 415 -14.39 -6.50 34.67
N SER A 416 -14.56 -5.26 34.21
CA SER A 416 -13.40 -4.44 33.80
C SER A 416 -13.62 -3.00 34.22
N SER A 417 -12.57 -2.42 34.82
CA SER A 417 -12.60 -1.06 35.38
C SER A 417 -13.73 -0.90 36.42
N GLY A 418 -13.91 -1.93 37.26
CA GLY A 418 -14.92 -1.97 38.31
C GLY A 418 -16.38 -2.13 37.84
N VAL A 419 -16.61 -2.37 36.55
CA VAL A 419 -17.95 -2.54 35.98
C VAL A 419 -18.10 -3.92 35.35
N THR A 420 -19.16 -4.64 35.72
CA THR A 420 -19.54 -5.88 35.05
C THR A 420 -20.18 -5.55 33.71
N LYS A 421 -19.60 -6.05 32.62
CA LYS A 421 -20.05 -5.81 31.26
C LYS A 421 -19.93 -7.07 30.39
N PRO A 422 -20.76 -7.22 29.35
CA PRO A 422 -20.66 -8.32 28.42
C PRO A 422 -19.35 -8.28 27.62
N ALA A 423 -18.79 -9.45 27.25
CA ALA A 423 -17.58 -9.54 26.42
C ALA A 423 -17.65 -8.69 25.14
N LEU A 424 -18.79 -8.70 24.46
CA LEU A 424 -19.03 -7.88 23.26
C LEU A 424 -18.82 -6.38 23.50
N LEU A 425 -19.21 -5.87 24.67
CA LEU A 425 -19.04 -4.45 25.02
C LEU A 425 -17.57 -4.09 25.23
N ILE A 426 -16.76 -5.02 25.77
CA ILE A 426 -15.31 -4.81 25.91
C ILE A 426 -14.68 -4.62 24.53
N HIS A 427 -15.01 -5.48 23.56
CA HIS A 427 -14.54 -5.30 22.19
C HIS A 427 -14.95 -3.94 21.60
N VAL A 428 -16.22 -3.55 21.74
CA VAL A 428 -16.70 -2.27 21.21
C VAL A 428 -16.00 -1.08 21.87
N GLU A 429 -15.75 -1.11 23.17
CA GLU A 429 -15.01 -0.06 23.87
C GLU A 429 -13.55 0.03 23.45
N GLU A 430 -12.88 -1.11 23.26
CA GLU A 430 -11.48 -1.15 22.79
C GLU A 430 -11.35 -0.71 21.33
N LEU A 431 -12.28 -1.09 20.45
CA LEU A 431 -12.36 -0.60 19.08
C LEU A 431 -12.56 0.92 19.03
N ASP A 432 -13.50 1.45 19.84
CA ASP A 432 -13.74 2.89 19.97
C ASP A 432 -12.47 3.64 20.40
N SER A 433 -11.76 3.11 21.40
CA SER A 433 -10.48 3.67 21.87
C SER A 433 -9.35 3.58 20.85
N SER A 434 -9.46 2.69 19.87
CA SER A 434 -8.48 2.51 18.78
C SER A 434 -8.77 3.38 17.56
N GLY A 435 -9.78 4.26 17.64
CA GLY A 435 -10.14 5.16 16.53
C GLY A 435 -11.11 4.58 15.51
N ILE A 436 -11.76 3.44 15.81
CA ILE A 436 -12.82 2.89 14.94
C ILE A 436 -14.06 3.78 15.02
N GLU A 437 -14.57 4.17 13.84
CA GLU A 437 -15.69 5.08 13.65
C GLU A 437 -17.01 4.33 13.44
N GLU A 438 -16.97 3.18 12.76
CA GLU A 438 -18.14 2.35 12.48
C GLU A 438 -17.89 0.88 12.80
N ILE A 439 -18.87 0.21 13.41
CA ILE A 439 -18.78 -1.20 13.82
C ILE A 439 -19.99 -1.96 13.30
N ALA A 440 -19.78 -2.96 12.47
CA ALA A 440 -20.81 -3.94 12.11
C ALA A 440 -20.70 -5.18 13.01
N ILE A 441 -21.81 -5.59 13.61
CA ILE A 441 -21.90 -6.83 14.36
C ILE A 441 -22.73 -7.81 13.55
N ILE A 442 -22.08 -8.87 13.07
CA ILE A 442 -22.73 -9.96 12.33
C ILE A 442 -23.25 -10.97 13.35
N CYS A 443 -24.57 -11.13 13.43
CA CYS A 443 -25.18 -12.02 14.42
C CYS A 443 -26.35 -12.83 13.85
N GLN A 444 -26.74 -13.87 14.59
CA GLN A 444 -27.95 -14.63 14.31
C GLN A 444 -29.22 -13.82 14.66
N PRO A 445 -30.38 -14.11 14.02
CA PRO A 445 -31.65 -13.47 14.36
C PRO A 445 -32.02 -13.59 15.84
N SER A 446 -31.66 -14.69 16.51
CA SER A 446 -31.92 -14.93 17.93
C SER A 446 -31.09 -14.04 18.87
N THR A 447 -29.87 -13.68 18.48
CA THR A 447 -28.96 -12.82 19.27
C THR A 447 -29.23 -11.33 19.06
N ALA A 448 -29.79 -10.95 17.90
CA ALA A 448 -30.01 -9.56 17.52
C ALA A 448 -30.85 -8.72 18.52
N PRO A 449 -31.92 -9.23 19.16
CA PRO A 449 -32.68 -8.48 20.16
C PRO A 449 -31.83 -8.07 21.37
N GLN A 450 -30.92 -8.93 21.82
CA GLN A 450 -30.04 -8.66 22.96
C GLN A 450 -28.99 -7.59 22.60
N ILE A 451 -28.45 -7.62 21.38
CA ILE A 451 -27.52 -6.59 20.89
C ILE A 451 -28.23 -5.24 20.78
N ARG A 452 -29.46 -5.21 20.25
CA ARG A 452 -30.30 -4.00 20.24
C ARG A 452 -30.58 -3.47 21.65
N ALA A 453 -30.86 -4.37 22.59
CA ALA A 453 -31.08 -4.00 23.99
C ALA A 453 -29.85 -3.33 24.63
N LEU A 454 -28.65 -3.79 24.27
CA LEU A 454 -27.39 -3.25 24.80
C LEU A 454 -27.03 -1.88 24.20
N PHE A 455 -27.17 -1.72 22.87
CA PHE A 455 -26.62 -0.54 22.16
C PHE A 455 -27.67 0.48 21.71
N HIS A 456 -28.90 0.07 21.42
CA HIS A 456 -29.91 0.93 20.77
C HIS A 456 -31.11 1.26 21.66
N ASN A 457 -31.46 0.40 22.62
CA ASN A 457 -32.61 0.62 23.47
C ASN A 457 -32.36 1.71 24.53
N LYS A 458 -33.38 2.52 24.78
CA LYS A 458 -33.37 3.49 25.88
C LYS A 458 -33.75 2.79 27.18
N LEU A 459 -33.02 3.11 28.25
CA LEU A 459 -33.45 2.78 29.61
C LEU A 459 -34.81 3.44 29.89
N SER A 460 -35.70 2.70 30.57
CA SER A 460 -36.96 3.28 31.06
C SER A 460 -36.67 4.39 32.07
N ALA A 461 -37.56 5.40 32.15
CA ALA A 461 -37.40 6.51 33.11
C ALA A 461 -37.24 6.00 34.55
N GLN A 462 -37.97 4.94 34.90
CA GLN A 462 -37.88 4.29 36.20
C GLN A 462 -36.48 3.70 36.45
N ASN A 463 -35.91 2.93 35.50
CA ASN A 463 -34.58 2.36 35.67
C ASN A 463 -33.49 3.43 35.63
N TRP A 464 -33.64 4.45 34.80
CA TRP A 464 -32.75 5.61 34.75
C TRP A 464 -32.66 6.33 36.10
N SER A 465 -33.79 6.51 36.79
CA SER A 465 -33.84 7.19 38.10
C SER A 465 -33.04 6.45 39.18
N LYS A 466 -32.96 5.12 39.09
CA LYS A 466 -32.24 4.24 40.05
C LYS A 466 -30.72 4.25 39.84
N LEU A 467 -30.22 4.74 38.71
CA LEU A 467 -28.79 4.78 38.43
C LEU A 467 -28.10 5.90 39.22
N ASN A 468 -26.93 5.59 39.77
CA ASN A 468 -26.04 6.58 40.37
C ASN A 468 -25.38 7.47 39.28
N PRO A 469 -24.72 8.59 39.64
CA PRO A 469 -24.12 9.49 38.66
C PRO A 469 -23.12 8.84 37.70
N VAL A 470 -22.26 7.94 38.21
CA VAL A 470 -21.25 7.22 37.40
C VAL A 470 -21.93 6.30 36.38
N GLN A 471 -22.96 5.55 36.81
CA GLN A 471 -23.75 4.69 35.94
C GLN A 471 -24.51 5.50 34.87
N LYS A 472 -25.02 6.69 35.20
CA LYS A 472 -25.66 7.59 34.23
C LYS A 472 -24.67 8.10 33.19
N ILE A 473 -23.43 8.40 33.56
CA ILE A 473 -22.36 8.75 32.62
C ILE A 473 -22.07 7.57 31.69
N TYR A 474 -21.92 6.36 32.25
CA TYR A 474 -21.69 5.16 31.46
C TYR A 474 -22.84 4.86 30.50
N ALA A 475 -24.10 5.02 30.94
CA ALA A 475 -25.27 4.85 30.08
C ALA A 475 -25.31 5.87 28.93
N LYS A 476 -24.82 7.10 29.13
CA LYS A 476 -24.63 8.07 28.03
C LYS A 476 -23.53 7.60 27.07
N LYS A 477 -22.39 7.10 27.57
CA LYS A 477 -21.31 6.52 26.75
C LYS A 477 -21.84 5.38 25.88
N LEU A 478 -22.63 4.46 26.44
CA LEU A 478 -23.27 3.37 25.69
C LEU A 478 -24.12 3.87 24.53
N LYS A 479 -24.88 4.95 24.73
CA LYS A 479 -25.67 5.56 23.67
C LYS A 479 -24.78 6.09 22.54
N THR A 480 -23.65 6.73 22.87
CA THR A 480 -22.67 7.21 21.87
C THR A 480 -22.06 6.04 21.09
N LEU A 481 -21.66 4.96 21.79
CA LEU A 481 -21.16 3.73 21.14
C LEU A 481 -22.23 3.12 20.22
N GLY A 482 -23.50 3.12 20.65
CA GLY A 482 -24.62 2.61 19.88
C GLY A 482 -24.84 3.33 18.54
N LEU A 483 -24.41 4.59 18.39
CA LEU A 483 -24.44 5.32 17.11
C LEU A 483 -23.44 4.76 16.09
N LYS A 484 -22.35 4.15 16.57
CA LYS A 484 -21.33 3.51 15.73
C LYS A 484 -21.71 2.08 15.34
N VAL A 485 -22.60 1.43 16.09
CA VAL A 485 -22.93 0.01 15.95
C VAL A 485 -24.09 -0.22 14.98
N LYS A 486 -23.83 -1.01 13.93
CA LYS A 486 -24.81 -1.55 12.99
C LYS A 486 -24.94 -3.05 13.20
N ILE A 487 -26.18 -3.56 13.16
CA ILE A 487 -26.47 -4.99 13.33
C ILE A 487 -26.81 -5.56 11.96
N ILE A 488 -26.07 -6.59 11.55
CA ILE A 488 -26.28 -7.29 10.27
C ILE A 488 -26.58 -8.75 10.59
N LEU A 489 -27.64 -9.27 9.97
CA LEU A 489 -28.13 -10.61 10.26
C LEU A 489 -27.50 -11.64 9.33
N GLN A 490 -26.94 -12.69 9.93
CA GLN A 490 -26.62 -13.92 9.22
C GLN A 490 -27.75 -14.92 9.46
N GLN A 491 -28.48 -15.30 8.42
CA GLN A 491 -29.62 -16.23 8.56
C GLN A 491 -29.18 -17.68 8.78
N ASN A 492 -28.13 -18.11 8.08
CA ASN A 492 -27.61 -19.48 8.11
C ASN A 492 -26.16 -19.51 8.60
N GLN A 493 -25.84 -20.38 9.56
CA GLN A 493 -24.49 -20.55 10.12
C GLN A 493 -23.61 -21.44 9.23
N GLU A 494 -23.15 -20.90 8.10
CA GLU A 494 -22.36 -21.67 7.13
C GLU A 494 -20.83 -21.49 7.25
N GLY A 495 -20.35 -20.82 8.29
CA GLY A 495 -18.93 -20.57 8.55
C GLY A 495 -18.54 -19.11 8.64
N MET A 496 -17.28 -18.83 8.99
CA MET A 496 -16.77 -17.47 9.20
C MET A 496 -16.70 -16.65 7.91
N ALA A 497 -16.31 -17.26 6.78
CA ALA A 497 -16.28 -16.56 5.50
C ALA A 497 -17.69 -16.19 5.02
N HIS A 498 -18.69 -17.06 5.25
CA HIS A 498 -20.10 -16.74 5.01
C HIS A 498 -20.61 -15.64 5.94
N ALA A 499 -20.19 -15.61 7.21
CA ALA A 499 -20.56 -14.51 8.11
C ALA A 499 -19.96 -13.18 7.63
N LEU A 500 -18.70 -13.20 7.19
CA LEU A 500 -18.01 -12.02 6.70
C LEU A 500 -18.62 -11.48 5.40
N SER A 501 -19.11 -12.32 4.48
CA SER A 501 -19.70 -11.85 3.21
C SER A 501 -20.88 -10.88 3.41
N HIS A 502 -21.67 -11.05 4.47
CA HIS A 502 -22.78 -10.15 4.81
C HIS A 502 -22.33 -8.71 5.14
N SER A 503 -21.03 -8.49 5.38
CA SER A 503 -20.47 -7.16 5.67
C SER A 503 -19.95 -6.41 4.44
N GLU A 504 -19.97 -7.00 3.24
CA GLU A 504 -19.40 -6.39 2.03
C GLU A 504 -19.91 -4.97 1.77
N THR A 505 -21.23 -4.78 1.80
CA THR A 505 -21.86 -3.46 1.64
C THR A 505 -21.51 -2.49 2.76
N PHE A 506 -21.31 -2.98 3.99
CA PHE A 506 -20.91 -2.13 5.12
C PHE A 506 -19.47 -1.65 4.96
N CYS A 507 -18.55 -2.54 4.56
CA CYS A 507 -17.16 -2.19 4.32
C CYS A 507 -17.04 -1.23 3.14
N ASN A 508 -17.86 -1.38 2.09
CA ASN A 508 -17.98 -0.44 0.97
C ASN A 508 -16.61 -0.12 0.33
N SER A 509 -15.87 -1.17 -0.02
CA SER A 509 -14.51 -1.11 -0.59
C SER A 509 -13.41 -0.53 0.33
N GLU A 510 -13.73 -0.13 1.56
CA GLU A 510 -12.73 0.35 2.52
C GLU A 510 -12.03 -0.80 3.24
N PRO A 511 -10.76 -0.64 3.67
CA PRO A 511 -10.12 -1.59 4.56
C PRO A 511 -10.83 -1.59 5.93
N PHE A 512 -10.85 -2.74 6.59
CA PHE A 512 -11.60 -2.96 7.81
C PHE A 512 -10.90 -3.91 8.77
N LEU A 513 -11.23 -3.79 10.05
CA LEU A 513 -10.77 -4.69 11.10
C LEU A 513 -11.78 -5.80 11.33
N LEU A 514 -11.43 -7.04 11.03
CA LEU A 514 -12.21 -8.21 11.37
C LEU A 514 -11.89 -8.69 12.79
N VAL A 515 -12.91 -8.92 13.59
CA VAL A 515 -12.81 -9.33 14.99
C VAL A 515 -13.65 -10.57 15.26
N ILE A 516 -13.04 -11.61 15.81
CA ILE A 516 -13.73 -12.81 16.27
C ILE A 516 -14.21 -12.58 17.71
N SER A 517 -15.52 -12.42 17.89
CA SER A 517 -16.13 -11.91 19.14
C SER A 517 -15.90 -12.72 20.42
N HIS A 518 -15.50 -13.99 20.30
CA HIS A 518 -15.24 -14.86 21.45
C HIS A 518 -13.75 -14.96 21.79
N HIS A 519 -12.89 -14.25 21.07
CA HIS A 519 -11.47 -14.13 21.39
C HIS A 519 -11.24 -12.82 22.09
N LEU A 520 -11.21 -12.84 23.42
CA LEU A 520 -10.97 -11.67 24.22
C LEU A 520 -9.47 -11.47 24.43
N MET A 521 -8.97 -10.27 24.16
CA MET A 521 -7.53 -10.01 24.19
C MET A 521 -7.14 -9.15 25.39
N SER A 522 -6.01 -9.46 26.00
CA SER A 522 -5.41 -8.68 27.07
C SER A 522 -4.01 -8.27 26.66
N SER A 523 -3.84 -6.99 26.30
CA SER A 523 -2.51 -6.47 26.02
C SER A 523 -1.61 -6.42 27.26
N SER A 524 -0.32 -6.66 27.06
CA SER A 524 0.76 -6.44 28.03
C SER A 524 1.38 -5.04 27.95
N THR A 525 0.94 -4.21 26.99
CA THR A 525 1.46 -2.86 26.77
C THR A 525 0.39 -1.80 27.07
N SER A 526 0.75 -0.52 26.92
CA SER A 526 -0.20 0.59 27.05
C SER A 526 -1.19 0.68 25.89
N SER A 527 -0.86 0.09 24.74
CA SER A 527 -1.71 0.07 23.55
C SER A 527 -2.49 -1.23 23.47
N ASN A 528 -3.81 -1.16 23.32
CA ASN A 528 -4.62 -2.36 23.14
C ASN A 528 -4.24 -3.12 21.84
N CYS A 529 -4.58 -4.40 21.75
CA CYS A 529 -4.18 -5.26 20.64
C CYS A 529 -4.73 -4.81 19.26
N PHE A 530 -5.88 -4.12 19.21
CA PHE A 530 -6.38 -3.55 17.96
C PHE A 530 -5.46 -2.42 17.47
N THR A 531 -5.06 -1.51 18.37
CA THR A 531 -4.14 -0.40 18.05
C THR A 531 -2.79 -0.92 17.55
N GLN A 532 -2.25 -1.97 18.18
CA GLN A 532 -1.02 -2.61 17.72
C GLN A 532 -1.14 -3.12 16.28
N LEU A 533 -2.22 -3.85 15.96
CA LEU A 533 -2.43 -4.38 14.61
C LEU A 533 -2.69 -3.29 13.57
N LEU A 534 -3.43 -2.24 13.93
CA LEU A 534 -3.68 -1.08 13.08
C LEU A 534 -2.38 -0.34 12.73
N ASN A 535 -1.49 -0.15 13.72
CA ASN A 535 -0.19 0.46 13.49
C ASN A 535 0.71 -0.41 12.58
N ALA A 536 0.67 -1.73 12.77
CA ALA A 536 1.38 -2.68 11.92
C ALA A 536 0.87 -2.64 10.47
N PHE A 537 -0.45 -2.57 10.28
CA PHE A 537 -1.10 -2.39 8.97
C PHE A 537 -0.67 -1.08 8.31
N ASP A 538 -0.72 0.05 9.02
CA ASP A 538 -0.31 1.36 8.47
C ASP A 538 1.18 1.36 8.08
N SER A 539 2.03 0.72 8.89
CA SER A 539 3.48 0.62 8.67
C SER A 539 3.84 -0.34 7.54
N SER A 540 2.97 -1.30 7.21
CA SER A 540 3.15 -2.27 6.11
C SER A 540 2.64 -1.75 4.77
N ASN A 541 2.41 -0.44 4.62
CA ASN A 541 1.71 0.13 3.46
C ASN A 541 0.28 -0.38 3.25
N GLY A 542 -0.37 -0.71 4.36
CA GLY A 542 -1.73 -1.21 4.38
C GLY A 542 -1.85 -2.63 3.86
N ASN A 543 -0.79 -3.43 3.77
CA ASN A 543 -0.92 -4.84 3.39
C ASN A 543 -1.76 -5.60 4.42
N ASP A 544 -2.56 -6.57 3.97
CA ASP A 544 -3.41 -7.37 4.86
C ASP A 544 -2.60 -7.93 6.02
N MET A 545 -3.12 -7.80 7.23
CA MET A 545 -2.37 -8.10 8.44
C MET A 545 -3.16 -9.02 9.36
N ILE A 546 -2.54 -10.13 9.74
CA ILE A 546 -3.10 -11.11 10.67
C ILE A 546 -2.43 -10.91 12.03
N GLY A 547 -3.22 -10.70 13.07
CA GLY A 547 -2.70 -10.77 14.43
C GLY A 547 -2.34 -12.22 14.78
N VAL A 548 -1.12 -12.46 15.26
CA VAL A 548 -0.65 -13.77 15.67
C VAL A 548 -0.02 -13.74 17.06
N ARG A 549 0.18 -14.92 17.64
CA ARG A 549 1.03 -15.12 18.82
C ARG A 549 1.88 -16.38 18.65
N LYS A 550 3.00 -16.40 19.36
CA LYS A 550 3.79 -17.61 19.53
C LYS A 550 3.02 -18.65 20.38
N ILE A 551 3.08 -19.92 19.97
CA ILE A 551 2.56 -21.07 20.70
C ILE A 551 3.56 -22.23 20.69
N GLU A 552 3.49 -23.07 21.71
CA GLU A 552 4.23 -24.33 21.78
C GLU A 552 3.58 -25.40 20.88
N LYS A 553 4.32 -26.48 20.62
CA LYS A 553 3.90 -27.55 19.71
C LYS A 553 2.63 -28.27 20.18
N GLU A 554 2.45 -28.40 21.50
CA GLU A 554 1.31 -29.04 22.15
C GLU A 554 0.01 -28.24 22.00
N ASP A 555 0.11 -26.97 21.61
CA ASP A 555 -1.02 -26.10 21.33
C ASP A 555 -1.44 -26.11 19.86
N VAL A 556 -0.69 -26.79 18.99
CA VAL A 556 -1.02 -26.96 17.57
C VAL A 556 -2.34 -27.73 17.41
N GLY A 557 -3.12 -27.37 16.40
CA GLY A 557 -4.43 -27.98 16.12
C GLY A 557 -5.59 -27.35 16.89
N LYS A 558 -5.33 -26.45 17.84
CA LYS A 558 -6.39 -25.73 18.56
C LYS A 558 -6.99 -24.57 17.76
N TYR A 559 -6.18 -23.96 16.89
CA TYR A 559 -6.52 -22.78 16.08
C TYR A 559 -5.73 -22.81 14.77
N GLY A 560 -6.02 -21.87 13.85
CA GLY A 560 -5.18 -21.67 12.68
C GLY A 560 -3.74 -21.26 13.02
N VAL A 561 -2.83 -21.75 12.18
CA VAL A 561 -1.37 -21.55 12.28
C VAL A 561 -0.86 -21.06 10.93
N CYS A 562 0.11 -20.14 10.97
CA CYS A 562 0.79 -19.66 9.77
C CYS A 562 2.29 -19.87 9.84
N LYS A 563 2.88 -20.04 8.66
CA LYS A 563 4.31 -19.93 8.40
C LYS A 563 4.59 -18.58 7.78
N CYS A 564 5.58 -17.87 8.31
CA CYS A 564 6.06 -16.62 7.72
C CYS A 564 7.47 -16.87 7.09
N LYS A 565 7.91 -16.05 6.14
CA LYS A 565 9.18 -16.28 5.41
C LYS A 565 10.41 -16.15 6.30
N SER A 566 10.36 -15.26 7.28
CA SER A 566 11.38 -15.07 8.29
C SER A 566 10.74 -14.51 9.56
N TYR A 567 11.21 -14.97 10.72
CA TYR A 567 10.71 -14.50 12.01
C TYR A 567 11.44 -13.25 12.50
N LYS A 568 10.69 -12.20 12.87
CA LYS A 568 11.18 -10.95 13.50
C LYS A 568 12.35 -10.23 12.83
N VAL A 569 12.53 -10.41 11.52
CA VAL A 569 13.39 -9.50 10.73
C VAL A 569 12.74 -8.11 10.65
N TYR A 570 11.40 -8.06 10.70
CA TYR A 570 10.60 -6.85 10.72
C TYR A 570 9.39 -7.05 11.64
N ASP A 571 8.73 -5.94 12.01
CA ASP A 571 7.49 -5.96 12.78
C ASP A 571 6.37 -6.72 12.04
N ALA A 572 6.21 -6.45 10.74
CA ALA A 572 5.32 -7.19 9.85
C ALA A 572 6.08 -8.30 9.11
N MET A 573 5.62 -9.54 9.24
CA MET A 573 6.28 -10.72 8.67
C MET A 573 5.42 -11.32 7.54
N GLU A 574 5.99 -11.52 6.35
CA GLU A 574 5.26 -12.03 5.20
C GLU A 574 4.85 -13.50 5.39
N VAL A 575 3.55 -13.79 5.25
CA VAL A 575 2.97 -15.12 5.39
C VAL A 575 3.20 -15.92 4.11
N SER A 576 3.77 -17.11 4.22
CA SER A 576 3.93 -18.02 3.08
C SER A 576 2.84 -19.09 3.01
N GLU A 577 2.38 -19.57 4.16
CA GLU A 577 1.38 -20.64 4.22
C GLU A 577 0.53 -20.52 5.49
N MET A 578 -0.76 -20.88 5.39
CA MET A 578 -1.66 -20.95 6.53
C MET A 578 -2.45 -22.26 6.51
N LYS A 579 -2.79 -22.78 7.70
CA LYS A 579 -3.72 -23.91 7.82
C LYS A 579 -4.59 -23.74 9.05
N GLU A 580 -5.88 -23.97 8.91
CA GLU A 580 -6.79 -23.99 10.06
C GLU A 580 -6.63 -25.31 10.81
N LYS A 581 -6.45 -25.22 12.13
CA LYS A 581 -6.34 -26.38 13.05
C LYS A 581 -5.52 -27.54 12.44
N PRO A 582 -4.26 -27.30 12.05
CA PRO A 582 -3.46 -28.34 11.42
C PRO A 582 -3.21 -29.50 12.40
N LEU A 583 -3.08 -30.70 11.86
CA LEU A 583 -2.48 -31.81 12.60
C LEU A 583 -1.03 -31.45 12.95
N GLU A 584 -0.54 -31.90 14.10
CA GLU A 584 0.83 -31.65 14.56
C GLU A 584 1.87 -32.14 13.52
N SER A 585 1.61 -33.29 12.89
CA SER A 585 2.45 -33.83 11.82
C SER A 585 2.47 -32.93 10.58
N TYR A 586 1.34 -32.33 10.21
CA TYR A 586 1.27 -31.36 9.11
C TYR A 586 2.04 -30.09 9.45
N ALA A 587 1.87 -29.56 10.66
CA ALA A 587 2.55 -28.35 11.10
C ALA A 587 4.07 -28.54 11.11
N THR A 588 4.55 -29.66 11.66
CA THR A 588 5.99 -30.00 11.71
C THR A 588 6.59 -30.14 10.30
N ALA A 589 5.81 -30.59 9.31
CA ALA A 589 6.30 -30.75 7.95
C ALA A 589 6.26 -29.45 7.13
N ASN A 590 5.24 -28.61 7.32
CA ASN A 590 4.94 -27.52 6.38
C ASN A 590 4.96 -26.12 7.00
N LEU A 591 4.74 -25.99 8.32
CA LEU A 591 4.46 -24.71 8.96
C LEU A 591 5.60 -24.15 9.82
N ASN A 592 6.79 -24.76 9.78
CA ASN A 592 7.96 -24.21 10.46
C ASN A 592 8.41 -22.89 9.81
N THR A 593 8.64 -21.89 10.65
CA THR A 593 9.14 -20.57 10.25
C THR A 593 10.64 -20.50 10.56
N GLU A 594 11.45 -20.09 9.58
CA GLU A 594 12.89 -19.93 9.80
C GLU A 594 13.16 -18.80 10.82
N GLY A 595 14.03 -19.08 11.80
CA GLY A 595 14.35 -18.15 12.89
C GLY A 595 13.34 -18.13 14.03
N LEU A 596 12.23 -18.87 13.91
CA LEU A 596 11.39 -19.23 15.03
C LEU A 596 11.90 -20.56 15.58
N ASP A 597 12.06 -20.68 16.91
CA ASP A 597 12.47 -21.93 17.58
C ASP A 597 11.42 -23.05 17.32
N ASP A 598 11.36 -24.11 18.14
CA ASP A 598 10.34 -25.19 18.06
C ASP A 598 8.88 -24.73 18.31
N ASN A 599 8.61 -23.44 18.18
CA ASN A 599 7.32 -22.79 18.33
C ASN A 599 6.63 -22.55 16.98
N TYR A 600 5.34 -22.23 17.05
CA TYR A 600 4.52 -21.89 15.88
C TYR A 600 3.83 -20.54 16.08
N LEU A 601 3.38 -19.93 14.98
CA LEU A 601 2.58 -18.69 15.01
C LEU A 601 1.11 -19.02 14.81
N SER A 602 0.29 -18.78 15.83
CA SER A 602 -1.14 -19.05 15.81
C SER A 602 -1.96 -17.78 15.72
N PHE A 603 -3.08 -17.84 14.99
CA PHE A 603 -3.99 -16.72 14.83
C PHE A 603 -4.56 -16.21 16.15
N PHE A 604 -4.61 -14.88 16.27
CA PHE A 604 -5.03 -14.16 17.47
C PHE A 604 -6.50 -13.72 17.42
N GLY A 605 -7.22 -14.00 16.33
CA GLY A 605 -8.64 -13.67 16.20
C GLY A 605 -8.95 -12.25 15.74
N ILE A 606 -7.94 -11.49 15.30
CA ILE A 606 -8.09 -10.16 14.72
C ILE A 606 -7.29 -10.05 13.42
N TYR A 607 -7.89 -9.40 12.43
CA TYR A 607 -7.34 -9.30 11.08
C TYR A 607 -7.63 -7.89 10.53
N ALA A 608 -6.61 -7.18 10.06
CA ALA A 608 -6.78 -5.94 9.31
C ALA A 608 -6.75 -6.27 7.82
N LEU A 609 -7.89 -6.13 7.15
CA LEU A 609 -8.12 -6.68 5.81
C LEU A 609 -8.58 -5.62 4.81
N LYS A 610 -8.26 -5.80 3.53
CA LYS A 610 -8.78 -5.03 2.41
C LYS A 610 -10.03 -5.67 1.81
N ALA A 611 -10.78 -4.86 1.06
CA ALA A 611 -12.00 -5.28 0.42
C ALA A 611 -11.83 -6.30 -0.72
N HIS A 612 -10.61 -6.52 -1.24
CA HIS A 612 -10.37 -7.54 -2.26
C HIS A 612 -10.69 -8.97 -1.78
N ILE A 613 -10.88 -9.18 -0.47
CA ILE A 613 -11.30 -10.46 0.09
C ILE A 613 -12.72 -10.85 -0.33
N PHE A 614 -13.62 -9.87 -0.55
CA PHE A 614 -15.04 -10.14 -0.84
C PHE A 614 -15.28 -10.83 -2.19
N PRO A 615 -14.62 -10.45 -3.31
CA PRO A 615 -14.67 -11.21 -4.55
C PRO A 615 -14.25 -12.68 -4.37
N ILE A 616 -13.21 -12.95 -3.58
CA ILE A 616 -12.73 -14.31 -3.32
C ILE A 616 -13.75 -15.11 -2.50
N ILE A 617 -14.32 -14.51 -1.45
CA ILE A 617 -15.41 -15.11 -0.67
C ILE A 617 -16.59 -15.43 -1.59
N SER A 618 -17.00 -14.46 -2.42
CA SER A 618 -18.10 -14.62 -3.37
C SER A 618 -17.89 -15.77 -4.35
N SER A 619 -16.66 -15.95 -4.88
CA SER A 619 -16.33 -17.08 -5.74
C SER A 619 -16.48 -18.41 -5.00
N LYS A 620 -15.87 -18.52 -3.81
CA LYS A 620 -15.92 -19.75 -3.00
C LYS A 620 -17.35 -20.13 -2.59
N LEU A 621 -18.20 -19.15 -2.27
CA LEU A 621 -19.62 -19.38 -1.97
C LEU A 621 -20.36 -19.93 -3.19
N LYS A 622 -20.14 -19.35 -4.39
CA LYS A 622 -20.75 -19.83 -5.65
C LYS A 622 -20.31 -21.24 -6.02
N GLU A 623 -19.05 -21.58 -5.77
CA GLU A 623 -18.48 -22.91 -6.00
C GLU A 623 -18.87 -23.93 -4.91
N ASN A 624 -19.51 -23.48 -3.84
CA ASN A 624 -19.78 -24.28 -2.64
C ASN A 624 -18.51 -24.96 -2.08
N ALA A 625 -17.37 -24.25 -2.14
CA ALA A 625 -16.06 -24.71 -1.71
C ALA A 625 -15.94 -24.75 -0.17
N ARG A 626 -16.59 -25.73 0.44
CA ARG A 626 -16.57 -25.97 1.90
C ARG A 626 -15.27 -26.66 2.32
N SER A 627 -14.82 -26.35 3.52
CA SER A 627 -13.69 -27.05 4.16
C SER A 627 -14.06 -28.48 4.55
N GLU A 628 -13.06 -29.26 4.97
CA GLU A 628 -13.24 -30.62 5.53
C GLU A 628 -14.20 -30.63 6.75
N GLU A 629 -14.29 -29.51 7.49
CA GLU A 629 -15.23 -29.33 8.61
C GLU A 629 -16.65 -28.95 8.15
N GLY A 630 -16.92 -28.87 6.85
CA GLY A 630 -18.24 -28.61 6.26
C GLY A 630 -18.67 -27.13 6.19
N GLY A 631 -17.89 -26.21 6.74
CA GLY A 631 -18.14 -24.76 6.69
C GLY A 631 -17.22 -24.00 5.72
N PHE A 632 -17.62 -22.80 5.32
CA PHE A 632 -16.78 -21.85 4.60
C PHE A 632 -15.78 -21.20 5.57
N ASN A 633 -14.54 -21.68 5.49
CA ASN A 633 -13.46 -21.30 6.41
C ASN A 633 -12.77 -20.01 5.95
N LEU A 634 -12.48 -19.10 6.90
CA LEU A 634 -11.74 -17.88 6.63
C LEU A 634 -10.29 -18.17 6.21
N THR A 635 -9.66 -19.19 6.78
CA THR A 635 -8.26 -19.53 6.49
C THR A 635 -8.06 -19.96 5.04
N ASP A 636 -9.04 -20.65 4.44
CA ASP A 636 -9.01 -21.03 3.02
C ASP A 636 -9.20 -19.82 2.08
N VAL A 637 -9.96 -18.81 2.53
CA VAL A 637 -10.10 -17.53 1.83
C VAL A 637 -8.78 -16.76 1.90
N LEU A 638 -8.18 -16.65 3.08
CA LEU A 638 -6.91 -15.93 3.28
C LEU A 638 -5.75 -16.59 2.50
N ASN A 639 -5.71 -17.92 2.41
CA ASN A 639 -4.75 -18.61 1.55
C ASN A 639 -4.93 -18.27 0.07
N GLU A 640 -6.16 -18.08 -0.39
CA GLU A 640 -6.41 -17.65 -1.77
C GLU A 640 -6.02 -16.18 -1.96
N VAL A 641 -6.31 -15.30 -1.00
CA VAL A 641 -5.82 -13.92 -0.99
C VAL A 641 -4.30 -13.89 -1.12
N ASN A 642 -3.58 -14.72 -0.35
CA ASN A 642 -2.12 -14.77 -0.32
C ASN A 642 -1.45 -15.23 -1.63
N LYS A 643 -2.22 -15.78 -2.59
CA LYS A 643 -1.72 -16.08 -3.93
C LYS A 643 -1.67 -14.87 -4.85
N HIS A 644 -2.52 -13.87 -4.59
CA HIS A 644 -2.70 -12.70 -5.45
C HIS A 644 -2.22 -11.40 -4.79
N TYR A 645 -2.24 -11.34 -3.47
CA TYR A 645 -1.92 -10.18 -2.65
C TYR A 645 -0.97 -10.56 -1.51
N GLU A 646 -0.15 -9.62 -1.07
CA GLU A 646 0.75 -9.83 0.07
C GLU A 646 -0.03 -9.84 1.38
N VAL A 647 0.02 -10.97 2.10
CA VAL A 647 -0.54 -11.11 3.46
C VAL A 647 0.60 -11.17 4.47
N ASN A 648 0.51 -10.33 5.49
CA ASN A 648 1.48 -10.23 6.57
C ASN A 648 0.89 -10.72 7.90
N CYS A 649 1.78 -11.13 8.82
CA CYS A 649 1.49 -11.54 10.19
C CYS A 649 2.20 -10.55 11.15
N TYR A 650 1.55 -10.17 12.25
CA TYR A 650 2.12 -9.33 13.32
C TYR A 650 1.96 -10.03 14.67
N GLU A 651 3.05 -10.28 15.37
CA GLU A 651 3.01 -10.88 16.71
C GLU A 651 2.53 -9.83 17.74
N LEU A 652 1.35 -10.06 18.30
CA LEU A 652 0.75 -9.15 19.27
C LEU A 652 1.36 -9.31 20.65
N GLU A 653 1.61 -8.17 21.30
CA GLU A 653 2.05 -8.12 22.70
C GLU A 653 0.82 -8.20 23.62
N GLY A 654 0.41 -9.44 23.91
CA GLY A 654 -0.68 -9.74 24.82
C GLY A 654 -1.11 -11.21 24.80
N GLU A 655 -2.11 -11.50 25.63
CA GLU A 655 -2.73 -12.81 25.74
C GLU A 655 -4.12 -12.82 25.08
N ARG A 656 -4.54 -13.99 24.60
CA ARG A 656 -5.87 -14.22 24.03
C ARG A 656 -6.59 -15.31 24.81
N TYR A 657 -7.84 -15.05 25.17
CA TYR A 657 -8.72 -15.97 25.87
C TYR A 657 -9.89 -16.37 24.96
N ASP A 658 -10.06 -17.68 24.75
CA ASP A 658 -11.14 -18.24 23.94
C ASP A 658 -12.35 -18.51 24.83
N LEU A 659 -13.30 -17.57 24.82
CA LEU A 659 -14.49 -17.61 25.66
C LEU A 659 -15.45 -18.76 25.27
N THR A 660 -15.22 -19.47 24.18
CA THR A 660 -15.98 -20.69 23.87
C THR A 660 -15.50 -21.90 24.68
N LYS A 661 -14.39 -21.79 25.43
CA LYS A 661 -13.87 -22.87 26.27
C LYS A 661 -14.11 -22.53 27.74
N PRO A 662 -14.80 -23.39 28.52
CA PRO A 662 -15.12 -23.11 29.93
C PRO A 662 -13.91 -22.73 30.80
N LYS A 663 -12.79 -23.43 30.65
CA LYS A 663 -11.56 -23.14 31.40
C LYS A 663 -10.98 -21.77 31.03
N SER A 664 -10.92 -21.45 29.74
CA SER A 664 -10.39 -20.17 29.26
C SER A 664 -11.31 -19.00 29.64
N TYR A 665 -12.63 -19.21 29.67
CA TYR A 665 -13.57 -18.23 30.23
C TYR A 665 -13.32 -17.96 31.73
N ALA A 666 -13.10 -19.00 32.53
CA ALA A 666 -12.78 -18.84 33.95
C ALA A 666 -11.46 -18.08 34.17
N GLU A 667 -10.44 -18.36 33.35
CA GLU A 667 -9.18 -17.62 33.34
C GLU A 667 -9.39 -16.14 32.97
N ALA A 668 -10.20 -15.88 31.93
CA ALA A 668 -10.55 -14.51 31.52
C ALA A 668 -11.24 -13.75 32.67
N VAL A 669 -12.23 -14.34 33.35
CA VAL A 669 -12.87 -13.71 34.52
C VAL A 669 -11.85 -13.32 35.59
N ASN A 670 -10.86 -14.17 35.82
CA ASN A 670 -9.84 -13.95 36.84
C ASN A 670 -8.81 -12.86 36.45
N VAL A 671 -8.55 -12.71 35.15
CA VAL A 671 -7.66 -11.67 34.61
C VAL A 671 -8.37 -10.32 34.58
N TRP A 672 -9.61 -10.30 34.09
CA TRP A 672 -10.39 -9.07 33.95
C TRP A 672 -10.79 -8.47 35.29
N SER A 673 -11.06 -9.29 36.31
CA SER A 673 -11.36 -8.79 37.67
C SER A 673 -10.23 -7.97 38.31
N LYS A 674 -9.01 -8.06 37.77
CA LYS A 674 -7.82 -7.32 38.22
C LYS A 674 -7.55 -6.05 37.40
N LYS A 675 -8.30 -5.81 36.32
CA LYS A 675 -8.23 -4.62 35.45
C LYS A 675 -9.34 -3.62 35.77
#